data_AF-A0AAE3T2W2-F1
#
_entry.id   AF-A0AAE3T2W2-F1
#
_cell.length_a   1.000
_cell.length_b   1.000
_cell.length_c   1.000
_cell.angle_alpha   90.00
_cell.angle_beta   90.00
_cell.angle_gamma   90.00
#
_symmetry.space_group_name_H-M   'P 1'
#
loop_
_entity.id
_entity.type
_entity.pdbx_description
1 polymer ?
#
loop_
_entity_poly.entity_id
_entity_poly.type
_entity_poly.pdbx_seq_one_letter_code
_entity_poly.pdbx_strand_id
1 'polypeptide(L)'
;MTAPKTFATSAPRTPPSATSATTRTRRAAGDALRPVGKPASAEGQTPTMQAPSRGHPAESRWTQPDVRRRATVFAPAICYLHPLQHGPLDQWGGLLDRIASLGFDHVLIPPPFAVGAGGNVFVTRDHARLHAALGGGPADAALRGLADGCRQRGLGLLMDLVIDRVATDAPLRADHPDWFASRAEHGDALDPRLPPSHLEVASFRHDDVRCADAIGAWWAQQLRAWTALGIDGFRCEAPARLPPARWRTLIAATREATAARPVRFLAWTPGLDGAAVDALAQAGFDATFSSLRWWDFRAGWMVEEHARLAAVAPPIATVEVPFGTRYGQAFGDAMTRERAYRRMLDVADVLGAGWLMPFGFERGALLPMLSERGDPTDQHWIDAHAVFDLSEAVRDVNATLRAAHADGKVEPRAELRMLTGPDARMSALLRADGPDLRADEAATLLVINPDLHVGVSAHADRFLPGVAGGFTRGVALDLLTEPAGSHDDALRAEARPLAEIDLPPGGVQVWRLFRSRPVRWRPVIALGAPQVEPARGDADNARANAAVAAPRIAIEHVTPAVDDGRFAVKRLVGDDILVEADVLMDGHDALAVELRWRADDDDAWQRVSMVPLGNDRWRGAFRPERLGRHHYAVAAWRDVFGTFRAELEKKHTAGVDVSVELEEGAQLVTHAAGHAPKDAPLGTLHQLADRLQATAQDAAHRLKLLLDPATAHVMAQASHFRPFRVQSVPYPLEVERSGAAFASWYELFPRSASGDEQRHGTFRDVAGRLGAIRAMGFDVLYFPPIHPIGRTNRKGRNNSLRAGPGEPGSPYAIGAAEGGHDAVHPQLGTLEDFRRLRDAARAQGLELALDFAIQCSPDHPWLREHPGWFAWRPDGSVRYAENPPKKYEDIVNVDFYAADAKPALWRALRDVVMFWADEGVRLFRVDNPHTKPLPFWEWMIGEVRARHPDAIFLSEAFTRPKVMYRLAKVGFSQSYTYFTWRHTRQEFTDYLNELTRTPVREYFRPHFFVNTPDINPVFLQTSGRPGFLIRAALAATLSGLWGVYNGFELCEGQALPGKEEYLDSEKYQLRAWDHDRPGNIVAEIALLNRIRRANPALHSHLGVQFQPASGEGILYFSKSTPAPLPTHPAELAGLAEGADTQPDRFGDNTLLVAISLDPHHPQETDIELPLWQWGLPDHGALMAENLVDGTRFVWRGKRQHLRLEPERPFAIWRVRPALPSEEQPS
;
A
#
# COMPACT_ATOMS: atom_id res chain seq x y z
N MET A 1 -18.52 -53.23 -43.85
CA MET A 1 -19.59 -54.20 -43.54
C MET A 1 -20.60 -53.54 -42.60
N THR A 2 -21.93 -53.68 -42.72
CA THR A 2 -22.79 -53.81 -43.93
C THR A 2 -24.29 -53.75 -43.55
N ALA A 3 -25.01 -52.73 -44.05
CA ALA A 3 -26.41 -52.79 -44.55
C ALA A 3 -27.55 -53.20 -43.55
N PRO A 4 -28.86 -53.15 -43.91
CA PRO A 4 -29.48 -52.73 -45.20
C PRO A 4 -30.72 -51.79 -45.14
N LYS A 5 -30.97 -51.04 -46.25
CA LYS A 5 -32.27 -50.75 -46.96
C LYS A 5 -33.49 -50.14 -46.19
N THR A 6 -34.47 -49.37 -46.71
CA THR A 6 -34.97 -48.84 -48.02
C THR A 6 -36.18 -47.87 -47.72
N PHE A 7 -36.79 -46.98 -48.54
CA PHE A 7 -36.55 -46.23 -49.81
C PHE A 7 -37.78 -45.25 -50.05
N ALA A 8 -37.89 -44.37 -51.08
CA ALA A 8 -36.99 -43.34 -51.65
C ALA A 8 -37.57 -42.61 -52.91
N THR A 9 -38.17 -41.40 -52.79
CA THR A 9 -38.51 -40.49 -53.94
C THR A 9 -38.68 -39.03 -53.47
N SER A 10 -38.41 -37.96 -54.23
CA SER A 10 -37.75 -37.77 -55.56
C SER A 10 -37.24 -36.31 -55.71
N ALA A 11 -36.30 -36.04 -56.62
CA ALA A 11 -35.64 -34.73 -56.85
C ALA A 11 -36.25 -33.99 -58.09
N PRO A 12 -35.59 -33.08 -58.87
CA PRO A 12 -34.30 -32.32 -58.72
C PRO A 12 -34.31 -30.83 -59.23
N ARG A 13 -33.19 -30.07 -59.08
CA ARG A 13 -32.34 -29.50 -60.19
C ARG A 13 -31.37 -28.32 -59.84
N THR A 14 -30.21 -28.33 -60.53
CA THR A 14 -29.12 -27.32 -60.73
C THR A 14 -28.90 -27.14 -62.27
N PRO A 15 -27.82 -26.57 -62.90
CA PRO A 15 -26.62 -25.74 -62.53
C PRO A 15 -26.68 -24.35 -63.27
N PRO A 16 -25.63 -23.64 -63.83
CA PRO A 16 -24.14 -23.61 -63.76
C PRO A 16 -23.62 -22.27 -63.12
N SER A 17 -22.57 -21.48 -63.46
CA SER A 17 -21.43 -21.36 -64.44
C SER A 17 -20.37 -20.38 -63.84
N ALA A 18 -19.05 -20.29 -64.12
CA ALA A 18 -18.16 -20.41 -65.31
C ALA A 18 -18.05 -19.10 -66.17
N THR A 19 -16.88 -18.53 -66.59
CA THR A 19 -15.45 -18.95 -66.52
C THR A 19 -14.41 -17.81 -66.85
N SER A 20 -13.10 -18.04 -66.57
CA SER A 20 -11.87 -17.36 -67.09
C SER A 20 -11.45 -15.98 -66.49
N ALA A 21 -10.19 -15.49 -66.53
CA ALA A 21 -8.99 -15.90 -67.31
C ALA A 21 -7.58 -15.63 -66.67
N THR A 22 -6.57 -16.34 -67.20
CA THR A 22 -5.07 -16.21 -67.29
C THR A 22 -4.35 -14.84 -67.13
N THR A 23 -3.04 -14.67 -66.77
CA THR A 23 -1.93 -15.51 -66.19
C THR A 23 -0.63 -14.71 -65.86
N ARG A 24 0.26 -15.27 -64.97
CA ARG A 24 1.76 -15.13 -64.88
C ARG A 24 2.34 -13.75 -64.45
N THR A 25 3.50 -13.56 -63.78
CA THR A 25 4.62 -14.33 -63.11
C THR A 25 5.47 -13.31 -62.29
N ARG A 26 6.54 -13.47 -61.47
CA ARG A 26 7.56 -14.44 -60.92
C ARG A 26 8.33 -13.63 -59.79
N ARG A 27 9.37 -13.99 -59.01
CA ARG A 27 10.04 -15.12 -58.28
C ARG A 27 11.14 -14.41 -57.41
N ALA A 28 11.85 -14.91 -56.38
CA ALA A 28 11.96 -16.15 -55.58
C ALA A 28 12.41 -15.76 -54.12
N ALA A 29 12.46 -16.61 -53.08
CA ALA A 29 13.57 -17.49 -52.61
C ALA A 29 15.03 -16.99 -52.81
N GLY A 30 16.00 -17.23 -51.90
CA GLY A 30 15.96 -17.89 -50.57
C GLY A 30 17.36 -18.36 -50.08
N ASP A 31 17.52 -18.56 -48.76
CA ASP A 31 18.68 -19.13 -48.03
C ASP A 31 20.07 -18.41 -48.09
N ALA A 32 21.03 -18.90 -47.28
CA ALA A 32 22.16 -18.11 -46.74
C ALA A 32 23.49 -18.89 -46.61
N LEU A 33 24.62 -18.17 -46.52
CA LEU A 33 25.90 -18.59 -45.88
C LEU A 33 26.95 -17.44 -45.78
N ARG A 34 28.01 -17.64 -44.99
CA ARG A 34 29.24 -16.80 -44.86
C ARG A 34 30.31 -17.25 -45.93
N PRO A 35 31.59 -16.73 -46.05
CA PRO A 35 32.36 -15.84 -45.15
C PRO A 35 33.44 -14.87 -45.78
N VAL A 36 34.25 -14.22 -44.92
CA VAL A 36 35.64 -13.63 -45.11
C VAL A 36 35.91 -12.52 -46.16
N GLY A 37 36.64 -11.44 -45.77
CA GLY A 37 37.55 -10.71 -46.69
C GLY A 37 37.84 -9.20 -46.43
N LYS A 38 39.08 -8.85 -46.04
CA LYS A 38 39.70 -7.49 -45.92
C LYS A 38 40.45 -7.10 -47.24
N PRO A 39 41.14 -5.93 -47.45
CA PRO A 39 41.31 -4.69 -46.64
C PRO A 39 41.33 -3.29 -47.37
N ALA A 40 41.41 -2.24 -46.54
CA ALA A 40 41.81 -0.80 -46.60
C ALA A 40 42.67 -0.11 -47.71
N SER A 41 42.44 1.22 -47.85
CA SER A 41 43.38 2.37 -48.06
C SER A 41 42.63 3.71 -47.76
N ALA A 42 43.10 4.75 -47.03
CA ALA A 42 44.21 5.71 -47.24
C ALA A 42 43.96 6.68 -48.46
N GLU A 43 44.22 8.00 -48.47
CA GLU A 43 44.84 8.96 -47.50
C GLU A 43 44.62 10.47 -47.88
N GLY A 44 45.08 11.43 -47.04
CA GLY A 44 45.26 12.89 -47.34
C GLY A 44 44.04 13.84 -47.15
N GLN A 45 44.02 15.03 -46.52
CA GLN A 45 44.95 16.09 -46.00
C GLN A 45 45.04 17.43 -46.79
N THR A 46 44.25 18.44 -46.35
CA THR A 46 44.61 19.89 -46.17
C THR A 46 45.06 20.78 -47.36
N PRO A 47 45.22 22.13 -47.20
CA PRO A 47 44.41 23.13 -46.45
C PRO A 47 44.15 24.46 -47.25
N THR A 48 43.27 25.36 -46.75
CA THR A 48 43.43 26.83 -46.94
C THR A 48 42.73 27.67 -45.87
N MET A 49 43.24 28.88 -45.61
CA MET A 49 42.66 29.96 -44.78
C MET A 49 41.86 30.94 -45.70
N GLN A 50 41.09 31.95 -45.26
CA GLN A 50 41.00 32.71 -44.00
C GLN A 50 39.57 33.31 -43.82
N ALA A 51 39.27 33.95 -42.67
CA ALA A 51 37.94 34.46 -42.26
C ALA A 51 37.79 36.00 -42.46
N PRO A 52 36.77 36.75 -41.94
CA PRO A 52 35.54 36.36 -41.22
C PRO A 52 34.24 37.13 -41.58
N SER A 53 33.08 36.68 -41.05
CA SER A 53 31.92 37.53 -40.74
C SER A 53 31.22 37.06 -39.45
N ARG A 54 30.46 37.93 -38.78
CA ARG A 54 30.02 37.73 -37.38
C ARG A 54 28.63 37.09 -37.24
N GLY A 55 28.51 36.15 -36.31
CA GLY A 55 27.24 35.66 -35.75
C GLY A 55 27.47 35.12 -34.32
N HIS A 56 26.56 35.43 -33.39
CA HIS A 56 26.63 34.97 -31.99
C HIS A 56 25.90 33.62 -31.79
N PRO A 57 26.05 32.92 -30.64
CA PRO A 57 26.19 31.47 -30.64
C PRO A 57 24.88 30.70 -30.77
N ALA A 58 24.96 29.56 -31.45
CA ALA A 58 23.99 28.47 -31.30
C ALA A 58 24.40 27.56 -30.14
N GLU A 59 23.42 27.11 -29.36
CA GLU A 59 23.63 26.25 -28.19
C GLU A 59 24.15 24.86 -28.60
N SER A 60 25.06 24.31 -27.80
CA SER A 60 25.63 22.98 -28.04
C SER A 60 24.60 21.89 -27.76
N ARG A 61 24.25 21.11 -28.80
CA ARG A 61 23.37 19.94 -28.67
C ARG A 61 24.02 18.89 -27.78
N TRP A 62 23.50 18.72 -26.57
CA TRP A 62 23.81 17.60 -25.69
C TRP A 62 23.27 16.28 -26.27
N THR A 63 24.04 15.66 -27.15
CA THR A 63 23.78 14.28 -27.61
C THR A 63 24.16 13.29 -26.53
N GLN A 64 23.23 13.01 -25.61
CA GLN A 64 23.37 11.89 -24.67
C GLN A 64 23.38 10.56 -25.45
N PRO A 65 24.30 9.62 -25.18
CA PRO A 65 24.26 8.29 -25.74
C PRO A 65 23.11 7.48 -25.12
N ASP A 66 22.10 7.12 -25.92
CA ASP A 66 20.94 6.37 -25.44
C ASP A 66 21.24 4.87 -25.29
N VAL A 67 21.81 4.50 -24.13
CA VAL A 67 21.88 3.11 -23.65
C VAL A 67 21.59 3.08 -22.15
N ARG A 68 20.32 2.84 -21.79
CA ARG A 68 19.91 2.59 -20.39
C ARG A 68 20.45 1.25 -19.86
N ARG A 69 21.74 1.18 -19.52
CA ARG A 69 22.18 0.24 -18.47
C ARG A 69 21.60 0.75 -17.14
N ARG A 70 20.65 0.00 -16.55
CA ARG A 70 20.32 0.18 -15.13
C ARG A 70 21.63 0.06 -14.34
N ALA A 71 21.92 1.01 -13.46
CA ALA A 71 23.05 0.86 -12.55
C ALA A 71 22.75 -0.33 -11.63
N THR A 72 23.67 -1.29 -11.55
CA THR A 72 23.54 -2.41 -10.61
C THR A 72 23.55 -1.86 -9.19
N VAL A 73 22.53 -2.25 -8.42
CA VAL A 73 22.37 -1.94 -6.99
C VAL A 73 23.66 -2.28 -6.23
N PHE A 74 24.00 -1.47 -5.23
CA PHE A 74 25.00 -1.84 -4.24
C PHE A 74 24.30 -2.61 -3.10
N ALA A 75 24.45 -3.94 -3.10
CA ALA A 75 23.74 -4.87 -2.23
C ALA A 75 24.73 -5.77 -1.45
N PRO A 76 25.51 -5.21 -0.51
CA PRO A 76 26.67 -5.90 0.05
C PRO A 76 26.33 -6.84 1.21
N ALA A 77 27.14 -7.90 1.33
CA ALA A 77 27.29 -8.69 2.54
C ALA A 77 28.57 -8.23 3.26
N ILE A 78 28.43 -7.41 4.31
CA ILE A 78 29.54 -6.79 5.03
C ILE A 78 29.85 -7.56 6.32
N CYS A 79 31.03 -8.17 6.40
CA CYS A 79 31.61 -8.61 7.67
C CYS A 79 32.42 -7.46 8.30
N TYR A 80 32.07 -7.05 9.51
CA TYR A 80 32.79 -6.01 10.26
C TYR A 80 33.81 -6.63 11.23
N LEU A 81 35.08 -6.23 11.11
CA LEU A 81 36.19 -6.72 11.93
C LEU A 81 36.72 -5.64 12.89
N HIS A 82 36.97 -6.02 14.15
CA HIS A 82 37.75 -5.20 15.08
C HIS A 82 39.23 -5.59 14.98
N PRO A 83 40.11 -4.73 14.43
CA PRO A 83 41.46 -5.14 14.07
C PRO A 83 42.34 -5.49 15.28
N LEU A 84 42.06 -4.90 16.45
CA LEU A 84 42.83 -5.18 17.67
C LEU A 84 42.60 -6.60 18.21
N GLN A 85 41.47 -7.24 17.88
CA GLN A 85 41.15 -8.61 18.28
C GLN A 85 41.77 -9.69 17.38
N HIS A 86 42.54 -9.27 16.36
CA HIS A 86 43.12 -10.16 15.34
C HIS A 86 44.62 -9.90 15.09
N GLY A 87 45.19 -8.83 15.65
CA GLY A 87 46.64 -8.58 15.61
C GLY A 87 47.17 -8.17 14.23
N PRO A 88 48.47 -8.43 13.93
CA PRO A 88 49.14 -7.97 12.72
C PRO A 88 48.45 -8.36 11.40
N LEU A 89 48.31 -7.39 10.48
CA LEU A 89 47.53 -7.56 9.23
C LEU A 89 48.10 -8.64 8.29
N ASP A 90 49.39 -8.94 8.38
CA ASP A 90 50.05 -10.00 7.61
C ASP A 90 49.62 -11.42 8.02
N GLN A 91 49.05 -11.57 9.23
CA GLN A 91 48.57 -12.84 9.77
C GLN A 91 47.09 -13.11 9.44
N TRP A 92 46.37 -12.14 8.86
CA TRP A 92 44.93 -12.21 8.63
C TRP A 92 44.49 -13.16 7.51
N GLY A 93 45.40 -13.84 6.80
CA GLY A 93 45.06 -14.73 5.69
C GLY A 93 43.93 -15.72 6.01
N GLY A 94 44.10 -16.51 7.09
CA GLY A 94 43.10 -17.49 7.52
C GLY A 94 41.79 -16.87 8.06
N LEU A 95 41.83 -15.63 8.55
CA LEU A 95 40.64 -14.87 8.95
C LEU A 95 39.83 -14.45 7.72
N LEU A 96 40.49 -13.94 6.68
CA LEU A 96 39.87 -13.62 5.40
C LEU A 96 39.35 -14.89 4.69
N ASP A 97 40.04 -16.02 4.82
CA ASP A 97 39.54 -17.32 4.33
C ASP A 97 38.25 -17.75 5.06
N ARG A 98 38.17 -17.60 6.39
CA ARG A 98 36.92 -17.85 7.16
C ARG A 98 35.78 -16.94 6.68
N ILE A 99 36.03 -15.65 6.51
CA ILE A 99 35.01 -14.68 6.07
C ILE A 99 34.51 -14.98 4.64
N ALA A 100 35.41 -15.30 3.72
CA ALA A 100 35.03 -15.73 2.37
C ALA A 100 34.24 -17.06 2.40
N SER A 101 34.60 -18.00 3.28
CA SER A 101 33.85 -19.26 3.45
C SER A 101 32.45 -19.08 4.03
N LEU A 102 32.23 -18.03 4.83
CA LEU A 102 30.91 -17.61 5.30
C LEU A 102 30.08 -16.91 4.21
N GLY A 103 30.65 -16.69 3.02
CA GLY A 103 29.94 -16.19 1.84
C GLY A 103 29.86 -14.67 1.73
N PHE A 104 30.48 -13.89 2.63
CA PHE A 104 30.53 -12.43 2.55
C PHE A 104 31.25 -11.96 1.28
N ASP A 105 30.94 -10.75 0.81
CA ASP A 105 31.60 -10.11 -0.34
C ASP A 105 32.36 -8.82 0.02
N HIS A 106 32.17 -8.28 1.22
CA HIS A 106 32.93 -7.15 1.73
C HIS A 106 33.43 -7.37 3.17
N VAL A 107 34.65 -6.88 3.44
CA VAL A 107 35.20 -6.69 4.79
C VAL A 107 35.20 -5.20 5.10
N LEU A 108 34.69 -4.80 6.27
CA LEU A 108 34.77 -3.44 6.78
C LEU A 108 35.60 -3.40 8.07
N ILE A 109 36.52 -2.44 8.14
CA ILE A 109 37.36 -2.18 9.32
C ILE A 109 37.21 -0.73 9.82
N PRO A 110 37.38 -0.46 11.13
CA PRO A 110 37.65 0.87 11.65
C PRO A 110 39.01 1.39 11.15
N PRO A 111 39.36 2.67 11.40
CA PRO A 111 40.62 3.24 10.91
C PRO A 111 41.83 2.48 11.48
N PRO A 112 42.70 1.87 10.64
CA PRO A 112 43.82 1.03 11.11
C PRO A 112 45.08 1.84 11.47
N PHE A 113 44.94 3.15 11.65
CA PHE A 113 46.02 4.12 11.74
C PHE A 113 46.59 4.25 13.16
N ALA A 114 47.73 4.94 13.29
CA ALA A 114 48.26 5.30 14.60
C ALA A 114 47.31 6.26 15.32
N VAL A 115 47.02 5.98 16.60
CA VAL A 115 46.00 6.66 17.44
C VAL A 115 46.62 7.59 18.48
N GLY A 116 45.77 8.39 19.14
CA GLY A 116 46.13 9.21 20.31
C GLY A 116 46.36 8.40 21.59
N ALA A 117 46.62 9.09 22.71
CA ALA A 117 47.04 8.49 23.98
C ALA A 117 46.05 7.46 24.57
N GLY A 118 44.74 7.71 24.46
CA GLY A 118 43.68 6.83 24.94
C GLY A 118 43.41 5.59 24.08
N GLY A 119 44.15 5.38 22.99
CA GLY A 119 44.11 4.13 22.21
C GLY A 119 42.89 3.95 21.29
N ASN A 120 41.96 4.91 21.23
CA ASN A 120 40.70 4.78 20.50
C ASN A 120 40.92 4.77 18.97
N VAL A 121 40.51 3.69 18.28
CA VAL A 121 40.68 3.51 16.82
C VAL A 121 39.97 4.56 15.94
N PHE A 122 38.96 5.27 16.46
CA PHE A 122 38.28 6.37 15.78
C PHE A 122 38.89 7.75 16.08
N VAL A 123 40.07 7.80 16.74
CA VAL A 123 40.82 9.02 17.06
C VAL A 123 42.22 8.92 16.46
N THR A 124 42.28 8.98 15.12
CA THR A 124 43.54 8.93 14.36
C THR A 124 44.47 10.08 14.75
N ARG A 125 45.70 9.74 15.08
CA ARG A 125 46.82 10.67 15.26
C ARG A 125 47.60 10.88 13.98
N ASP A 126 47.93 9.81 13.26
CA ASP A 126 48.74 9.88 12.04
C ASP A 126 48.23 8.91 10.96
N HIS A 127 47.62 9.48 9.91
CA HIS A 127 47.04 8.77 8.77
C HIS A 127 48.09 8.12 7.85
N ALA A 128 49.37 8.48 7.94
CA ALA A 128 50.44 7.87 7.16
C ALA A 128 51.05 6.64 7.85
N ARG A 129 50.64 6.32 9.09
CA ARG A 129 51.22 5.25 9.91
C ARG A 129 50.16 4.26 10.39
N LEU A 130 50.52 2.99 10.40
CA LEU A 130 49.68 1.91 10.90
C LEU A 130 49.69 1.86 12.44
N HIS A 131 48.60 1.39 13.03
CA HIS A 131 48.51 1.13 14.46
C HIS A 131 49.57 0.10 14.92
N ALA A 132 50.14 0.29 16.11
CA ALA A 132 51.26 -0.52 16.60
C ALA A 132 50.90 -2.02 16.74
N ALA A 133 49.71 -2.33 17.26
CA ALA A 133 49.24 -3.72 17.40
C ALA A 133 48.96 -4.43 16.06
N LEU A 134 48.94 -3.69 14.94
CA LEU A 134 48.67 -4.21 13.60
C LEU A 134 49.97 -4.42 12.78
N GLY A 135 51.13 -4.22 13.41
CA GLY A 135 52.47 -4.32 12.81
C GLY A 135 53.23 -2.98 12.78
N GLY A 136 52.51 -1.85 12.88
CA GLY A 136 53.09 -0.51 12.80
C GLY A 136 53.70 -0.19 11.43
N GLY A 137 54.61 0.80 11.40
CA GLY A 137 55.24 1.27 10.16
C GLY A 137 54.35 2.17 9.28
N PRO A 138 54.70 2.36 7.99
CA PRO A 138 53.90 3.14 7.05
C PRO A 138 52.60 2.42 6.64
N ALA A 139 51.49 3.15 6.58
CA ALA A 139 50.17 2.56 6.30
C ALA A 139 50.05 2.03 4.86
N ASP A 140 50.62 2.71 3.86
CA ASP A 140 50.41 2.46 2.43
C ASP A 140 50.64 1.00 1.99
N ALA A 141 51.74 0.40 2.45
CA ALA A 141 52.09 -0.97 2.10
C ALA A 141 51.17 -2.00 2.76
N ALA A 142 50.77 -1.75 4.01
CA ALA A 142 49.88 -2.63 4.77
C ALA A 142 48.44 -2.57 4.25
N LEU A 143 47.92 -1.37 3.95
CA LEU A 143 46.61 -1.18 3.32
C LEU A 143 46.54 -1.87 1.95
N ARG A 144 47.58 -1.72 1.11
CA ARG A 144 47.66 -2.41 -0.19
C ARG A 144 47.70 -3.93 -0.01
N GLY A 145 48.51 -4.44 0.92
CA GLY A 145 48.61 -5.87 1.22
C GLY A 145 47.27 -6.46 1.66
N LEU A 146 46.53 -5.76 2.54
CA LEU A 146 45.20 -6.16 2.99
C LEU A 146 44.18 -6.10 1.83
N ALA A 147 44.17 -5.03 1.04
CA ALA A 147 43.28 -4.88 -0.11
C ALA A 147 43.51 -5.97 -1.17
N ASP A 148 44.77 -6.31 -1.45
CA ASP A 148 45.13 -7.38 -2.38
C ASP A 148 44.79 -8.76 -1.80
N GLY A 149 44.99 -8.98 -0.49
CA GLY A 149 44.64 -10.21 0.22
C GLY A 149 43.13 -10.49 0.29
N CYS A 150 42.32 -9.44 0.43
CA CYS A 150 40.86 -9.48 0.25
C CYS A 150 40.48 -9.82 -1.20
N ARG A 151 41.06 -9.10 -2.18
CA ARG A 151 40.70 -9.26 -3.60
C ARG A 151 41.03 -10.64 -4.16
N GLN A 152 42.10 -11.28 -3.68
CA GLN A 152 42.44 -12.68 -3.99
C GLN A 152 41.35 -13.69 -3.58
N ARG A 153 40.50 -13.32 -2.60
CA ARG A 153 39.39 -14.12 -2.07
C ARG A 153 38.01 -13.66 -2.57
N GLY A 154 37.98 -12.70 -3.51
CA GLY A 154 36.74 -12.09 -4.00
C GLY A 154 36.14 -11.03 -3.08
N LEU A 155 36.81 -10.68 -1.96
CA LEU A 155 36.33 -9.70 -0.99
C LEU A 155 36.71 -8.26 -1.41
N GLY A 156 35.77 -7.33 -1.34
CA GLY A 156 36.04 -5.90 -1.34
C GLY A 156 36.46 -5.40 0.05
N LEU A 157 37.36 -4.40 0.11
CA LEU A 157 37.82 -3.82 1.37
C LEU A 157 37.23 -2.42 1.58
N LEU A 158 36.43 -2.28 2.63
CA LEU A 158 35.83 -1.02 3.08
C LEU A 158 36.54 -0.53 4.37
N MET A 159 36.56 0.77 4.60
CA MET A 159 37.15 1.37 5.81
C MET A 159 36.24 2.46 6.39
N ASP A 160 36.17 2.57 7.71
CA ASP A 160 35.47 3.70 8.35
C ASP A 160 36.21 5.02 8.13
N LEU A 161 35.45 6.08 7.86
CA LEU A 161 35.93 7.43 7.59
C LEU A 161 35.44 8.38 8.67
N VAL A 162 36.35 8.75 9.58
CA VAL A 162 36.14 9.78 10.61
C VAL A 162 36.58 11.13 10.05
N ILE A 163 35.62 11.91 9.54
CA ILE A 163 35.90 13.16 8.80
C ILE A 163 35.88 14.43 9.65
N ASP A 164 35.33 14.37 10.88
CA ASP A 164 35.10 15.53 11.73
C ASP A 164 36.21 15.79 12.77
N ARG A 165 37.18 14.88 12.92
CA ARG A 165 38.16 14.94 14.03
C ARG A 165 39.46 14.16 13.82
N VAL A 166 40.48 14.50 14.63
CA VAL A 166 41.76 13.80 14.83
C VAL A 166 42.17 13.82 16.31
N ALA A 167 43.25 13.13 16.69
CA ALA A 167 43.83 13.22 18.04
C ALA A 167 44.39 14.63 18.35
N THR A 168 44.39 15.04 19.62
CA THR A 168 44.96 16.34 20.03
C THR A 168 46.47 16.44 19.82
N ASP A 169 47.19 15.32 19.71
CA ASP A 169 48.63 15.22 19.42
C ASP A 169 48.96 14.78 17.97
N ALA A 170 47.99 14.90 17.06
CA ALA A 170 48.16 14.64 15.63
C ALA A 170 49.11 15.66 14.97
N PRO A 171 50.11 15.21 14.17
CA PRO A 171 50.99 16.14 13.42
C PRO A 171 50.21 17.11 12.53
N LEU A 172 49.14 16.64 11.89
CA LEU A 172 48.24 17.45 11.06
C LEU A 172 47.69 18.70 11.79
N ARG A 173 47.50 18.62 13.12
CA ARG A 173 47.06 19.73 13.96
C ARG A 173 48.19 20.72 14.27
N ALA A 174 49.43 20.26 14.32
CA ALA A 174 50.60 21.12 14.46
C ALA A 174 50.94 21.84 13.14
N ASP A 175 50.73 21.17 12.01
CA ASP A 175 50.96 21.71 10.66
C ASP A 175 49.84 22.71 10.23
N HIS A 176 48.59 22.46 10.63
CA HIS A 176 47.42 23.27 10.28
C HIS A 176 46.55 23.62 11.50
N PRO A 177 47.05 24.39 12.48
CA PRO A 177 46.34 24.67 13.73
C PRO A 177 45.04 25.49 13.54
N ASP A 178 44.91 26.24 12.46
CA ASP A 178 43.74 27.05 12.11
C ASP A 178 42.53 26.22 11.61
N TRP A 179 42.79 24.98 11.16
CA TRP A 179 41.76 24.03 10.71
C TRP A 179 40.98 23.40 11.88
N PHE A 180 41.44 23.55 13.13
CA PHE A 180 40.90 22.86 14.30
C PHE A 180 40.37 23.82 15.37
N ALA A 181 39.30 23.43 16.05
CA ALA A 181 38.75 24.21 17.16
C ALA A 181 39.55 23.98 18.46
N SER A 182 40.04 25.06 19.09
CA SER A 182 40.65 25.00 20.43
C SER A 182 39.58 24.97 21.51
N ARG A 183 39.09 23.76 21.87
CA ARG A 183 38.03 23.60 22.88
C ARG A 183 38.43 23.92 24.32
N ALA A 184 39.69 24.24 24.58
CA ALA A 184 40.17 24.71 25.88
C ALA A 184 39.56 26.07 26.32
N GLU A 185 38.98 26.84 25.38
CA GLU A 185 38.56 28.22 25.61
C GLU A 185 37.04 28.40 25.83
N HIS A 186 36.23 27.35 25.73
CA HIS A 186 34.76 27.43 25.69
C HIS A 186 34.01 26.56 26.73
N GLY A 187 34.68 26.07 27.77
CA GLY A 187 34.03 25.49 28.96
C GLY A 187 33.50 24.05 28.86
N ASP A 188 33.30 23.49 27.65
CA ASP A 188 32.87 22.10 27.41
C ASP A 188 33.72 21.02 28.14
N ALA A 189 34.97 21.34 28.52
CA ALA A 189 35.97 20.41 29.06
C ALA A 189 35.65 19.80 30.45
N LEU A 190 34.47 20.10 31.02
CA LEU A 190 34.03 19.63 32.34
C LEU A 190 32.61 19.04 32.34
N ASP A 191 32.00 18.75 31.19
CA ASP A 191 30.69 18.06 31.15
C ASP A 191 30.84 16.56 31.49
N PRO A 192 30.36 16.08 32.66
CA PRO A 192 30.54 14.69 33.09
C PRO A 192 29.69 13.69 32.30
N ARG A 193 28.84 14.15 31.37
CA ARG A 193 28.04 13.32 30.47
C ARG A 193 28.80 12.89 29.22
N LEU A 194 29.94 13.52 28.93
CA LEU A 194 30.80 13.19 27.79
C LEU A 194 31.85 12.14 28.23
N PRO A 195 32.15 11.13 27.39
CA PRO A 195 33.16 10.13 27.74
C PRO A 195 34.56 10.77 27.79
N PRO A 196 35.49 10.29 28.66
CA PRO A 196 36.81 10.91 28.81
C PRO A 196 37.63 11.04 27.51
N SER A 197 37.45 10.11 26.57
CA SER A 197 38.08 10.18 25.24
C SER A 197 37.70 11.43 24.44
N HIS A 198 36.57 12.07 24.73
CA HIS A 198 36.13 13.31 24.08
C HIS A 198 37.02 14.52 24.42
N LEU A 199 37.89 14.42 25.44
CA LEU A 199 38.91 15.42 25.79
C LEU A 199 40.21 15.28 24.97
N GLU A 200 40.43 14.13 24.32
CA GLU A 200 41.64 13.84 23.53
C GLU A 200 41.50 14.16 22.03
N VAL A 201 40.42 14.87 21.67
CA VAL A 201 39.97 15.05 20.29
C VAL A 201 40.09 16.50 19.83
N ALA A 202 40.66 16.71 18.64
CA ALA A 202 40.65 17.99 17.92
C ALA A 202 39.68 17.91 16.74
N SER A 203 38.59 18.70 16.77
CA SER A 203 37.57 18.73 15.72
C SER A 203 37.91 19.70 14.59
N PHE A 204 37.68 19.30 13.35
CA PHE A 204 37.82 20.15 12.15
C PHE A 204 36.75 21.24 12.09
N ARG A 205 37.13 22.44 11.67
CA ARG A 205 36.28 23.62 11.53
C ARG A 205 35.58 23.67 10.16
N HIS A 206 34.74 22.66 9.91
CA HIS A 206 33.94 22.53 8.67
C HIS A 206 32.89 23.66 8.48
N ASP A 207 32.66 24.45 9.53
CA ASP A 207 31.83 25.65 9.60
C ASP A 207 32.52 26.92 9.04
N ASP A 208 33.84 27.06 9.22
CA ASP A 208 34.58 28.23 8.76
C ASP A 208 35.01 28.08 7.30
N VAL A 209 34.25 28.75 6.43
CA VAL A 209 34.44 28.79 4.96
C VAL A 209 35.90 29.00 4.54
N ARG A 210 36.71 29.72 5.33
CA ARG A 210 38.11 30.02 5.01
C ARG A 210 39.04 28.79 5.04
N CYS A 211 38.75 27.81 5.90
CA CYS A 211 39.56 26.60 6.03
C CYS A 211 38.83 25.32 5.59
N ALA A 212 37.49 25.28 5.65
CA ALA A 212 36.69 24.11 5.29
C ALA A 212 36.88 23.63 3.83
N ASP A 213 37.28 24.51 2.91
CA ASP A 213 37.60 24.15 1.53
C ASP A 213 39.00 23.52 1.40
N ALA A 214 39.98 23.97 2.21
CA ALA A 214 41.30 23.36 2.29
C ALA A 214 41.26 22.00 2.99
N ILE A 215 40.50 21.89 4.09
CA ILE A 215 40.17 20.63 4.77
C ILE A 215 39.50 19.66 3.78
N GLY A 216 38.55 20.12 2.98
CA GLY A 216 37.90 19.31 1.94
C GLY A 216 38.86 18.84 0.83
N ALA A 217 39.77 19.70 0.39
CA ALA A 217 40.80 19.35 -0.60
C ALA A 217 41.81 18.32 -0.05
N TRP A 218 42.21 18.45 1.22
CA TRP A 218 43.07 17.49 1.91
C TRP A 218 42.39 16.13 2.06
N TRP A 219 41.14 16.09 2.51
CA TRP A 219 40.36 14.84 2.57
C TRP A 219 40.19 14.19 1.20
N ALA A 220 39.91 14.97 0.15
CA ALA A 220 39.85 14.45 -1.22
C ALA A 220 41.20 13.86 -1.67
N GLN A 221 42.34 14.39 -1.22
CA GLN A 221 43.66 13.79 -1.47
C GLN A 221 43.84 12.46 -0.74
N GLN A 222 43.49 12.36 0.55
CA GLN A 222 43.60 11.11 1.31
C GLN A 222 42.71 9.99 0.73
N LEU A 223 41.45 10.31 0.42
CA LEU A 223 40.51 9.33 -0.17
C LEU A 223 40.99 8.82 -1.54
N ARG A 224 41.58 9.69 -2.36
CA ARG A 224 42.21 9.29 -3.64
C ARG A 224 43.47 8.45 -3.44
N ALA A 225 44.27 8.73 -2.41
CA ALA A 225 45.43 7.90 -2.08
C ALA A 225 44.99 6.49 -1.64
N TRP A 226 44.07 6.38 -0.68
CA TRP A 226 43.60 5.09 -0.17
C TRP A 226 42.86 4.25 -1.22
N THR A 227 42.06 4.87 -2.10
CA THR A 227 41.42 4.14 -3.21
C THR A 227 42.44 3.67 -4.26
N ALA A 228 43.53 4.42 -4.48
CA ALA A 228 44.67 3.97 -5.30
C ALA A 228 45.54 2.87 -4.64
N LEU A 229 45.39 2.63 -3.32
CA LEU A 229 45.93 1.44 -2.63
C LEU A 229 45.00 0.22 -2.75
N GLY A 230 43.76 0.40 -3.23
CA GLY A 230 42.78 -0.67 -3.45
C GLY A 230 41.62 -0.72 -2.46
N ILE A 231 41.43 0.30 -1.61
CA ILE A 231 40.21 0.47 -0.80
C ILE A 231 39.02 0.74 -1.72
N ASP A 232 37.93 -0.03 -1.55
CA ASP A 232 36.76 -0.02 -2.42
C ASP A 232 35.65 0.95 -2.00
N GLY A 233 35.70 1.40 -0.75
CA GLY A 233 34.77 2.41 -0.26
C GLY A 233 34.91 2.71 1.21
N PHE A 234 34.09 3.66 1.65
CA PHE A 234 34.15 4.23 2.98
C PHE A 234 32.78 4.19 3.67
N ARG A 235 32.72 3.75 4.91
CA ARG A 235 31.57 4.02 5.79
C ARG A 235 31.83 5.34 6.51
N CYS A 236 31.03 6.35 6.24
CA CYS A 236 31.22 7.68 6.78
C CYS A 236 30.63 7.75 8.19
N GLU A 237 31.48 7.94 9.18
CA GLU A 237 31.09 8.12 10.58
C GLU A 237 30.45 9.49 10.81
N ALA A 238 29.37 9.52 11.58
CA ALA A 238 28.60 10.71 11.92
C ALA A 238 28.36 11.68 10.72
N PRO A 239 27.76 11.24 9.61
CA PRO A 239 27.73 11.98 8.35
C PRO A 239 27.02 13.34 8.45
N ALA A 240 26.11 13.52 9.41
CA ALA A 240 25.47 14.79 9.72
C ALA A 240 26.44 15.89 10.24
N ARG A 241 27.69 15.56 10.59
CA ARG A 241 28.74 16.53 10.96
C ARG A 241 29.23 17.39 9.78
N LEU A 242 28.94 17.01 8.53
CA LEU A 242 29.38 17.71 7.34
C LEU A 242 28.18 18.07 6.44
N PRO A 243 28.06 19.33 5.96
CA PRO A 243 26.94 19.73 5.10
C PRO A 243 26.79 18.86 3.83
N PRO A 244 25.56 18.51 3.40
CA PRO A 244 25.31 17.63 2.25
C PRO A 244 25.96 18.08 0.93
N ALA A 245 26.13 19.39 0.74
CA ALA A 245 26.83 19.95 -0.42
C ALA A 245 28.36 19.67 -0.40
N ARG A 246 28.99 19.64 0.79
CA ARG A 246 30.39 19.26 0.96
C ARG A 246 30.59 17.76 0.72
N TRP A 247 29.68 16.91 1.21
CA TRP A 247 29.65 15.48 0.85
C TRP A 247 29.60 15.26 -0.66
N ARG A 248 28.66 15.92 -1.35
CA ARG A 248 28.51 15.81 -2.81
C ARG A 248 29.80 16.15 -3.56
N THR A 249 30.47 17.23 -3.15
CA THR A 249 31.74 17.67 -3.74
C THR A 249 32.88 16.67 -3.48
N LEU A 250 33.00 16.19 -2.24
CA LEU A 250 34.04 15.23 -1.83
C LEU A 250 33.90 13.87 -2.53
N ILE A 251 32.66 13.37 -2.62
CA ILE A 251 32.33 12.11 -3.28
C ILE A 251 32.60 12.22 -4.79
N ALA A 252 32.21 13.32 -5.44
CA ALA A 252 32.52 13.57 -6.85
C ALA A 252 34.04 13.62 -7.09
N ALA A 253 34.77 14.45 -6.33
CA ALA A 253 36.22 14.62 -6.46
C ALA A 253 37.05 13.35 -6.15
N THR A 254 36.45 12.35 -5.49
CA THR A 254 37.04 11.02 -5.28
C THR A 254 36.71 10.08 -6.45
N ARG A 255 35.46 10.07 -6.92
CA ARG A 255 35.01 9.22 -8.04
C ARG A 255 35.61 9.63 -9.39
N GLU A 256 35.85 10.92 -9.63
CA GLU A 256 36.49 11.42 -10.87
C GLU A 256 37.91 10.85 -11.09
N ALA A 257 38.66 10.61 -10.02
CA ALA A 257 40.01 10.05 -10.09
C ALA A 257 40.04 8.53 -10.28
N THR A 258 38.91 7.83 -10.14
CA THR A 258 38.82 6.36 -10.07
C THR A 258 38.06 5.75 -11.25
N ALA A 259 38.38 6.21 -12.47
CA ALA A 259 37.74 5.84 -13.73
C ALA A 259 37.72 4.32 -14.07
N ALA A 260 38.42 3.47 -13.32
CA ALA A 260 38.50 2.02 -13.53
C ALA A 260 37.66 1.16 -12.55
N ARG A 261 37.26 1.68 -11.37
CA ARG A 261 36.48 0.94 -10.36
C ARG A 261 35.64 1.90 -9.51
N PRO A 262 34.31 1.70 -9.38
CA PRO A 262 33.44 2.67 -8.71
C PRO A 262 33.58 2.63 -7.17
N VAL A 263 34.20 3.65 -6.60
CA VAL A 263 34.36 3.83 -5.14
C VAL A 263 33.01 4.10 -4.46
N ARG A 264 32.77 3.40 -3.34
CA ARG A 264 31.54 3.49 -2.55
C ARG A 264 31.65 4.43 -1.35
N PHE A 265 30.55 5.09 -1.00
CA PHE A 265 30.40 5.90 0.20
C PHE A 265 29.09 5.54 0.90
N LEU A 266 29.16 5.05 2.14
CA LEU A 266 28.02 4.53 2.90
C LEU A 266 27.77 5.43 4.11
N ALA A 267 26.57 5.97 4.27
CA ALA A 267 26.26 6.88 5.39
C ALA A 267 25.88 6.08 6.64
N TRP A 268 26.68 6.16 7.72
CA TRP A 268 26.29 5.57 9.00
C TRP A 268 25.17 6.40 9.64
N THR A 269 23.94 5.92 9.47
CA THR A 269 22.68 6.56 9.88
C THR A 269 22.10 6.14 11.24
N PRO A 270 22.41 4.98 11.86
CA PRO A 270 21.88 4.62 13.17
C PRO A 270 22.18 5.66 14.25
N GLY A 271 21.14 6.07 14.98
CA GLY A 271 21.22 7.10 16.01
C GLY A 271 21.20 8.55 15.51
N LEU A 272 21.04 8.80 14.20
CA LEU A 272 20.67 10.12 13.69
C LEU A 272 19.17 10.38 13.88
N ASP A 273 18.79 11.64 14.09
CA ASP A 273 17.38 12.03 14.03
C ASP A 273 16.86 12.09 12.57
N GLY A 274 15.53 12.11 12.42
CA GLY A 274 14.90 12.09 11.10
C GLY A 274 15.27 13.28 10.20
N ALA A 275 15.45 14.48 10.75
CA ALA A 275 15.82 15.65 9.96
C ALA A 275 17.30 15.61 9.52
N ALA A 276 18.17 15.08 10.38
CA ALA A 276 19.56 14.79 10.03
C ALA A 276 19.66 13.73 8.91
N VAL A 277 18.80 12.70 8.90
CA VAL A 277 18.70 11.73 7.79
C VAL A 277 18.16 12.40 6.52
N ASP A 278 17.03 13.10 6.60
CA ASP A 278 16.39 13.76 5.44
C ASP A 278 17.35 14.72 4.73
N ALA A 279 18.19 15.44 5.49
CA ALA A 279 19.21 16.34 4.96
C ALA A 279 20.28 15.64 4.10
N LEU A 280 20.57 14.35 4.32
CA LEU A 280 21.55 13.60 3.51
C LEU A 280 21.01 13.24 2.12
N ALA A 281 19.73 13.49 1.82
CA ALA A 281 19.17 13.33 0.48
C ALA A 281 20.00 14.11 -0.55
N GLN A 282 20.28 13.47 -1.70
CA GLN A 282 21.13 14.02 -2.76
C GLN A 282 22.59 14.34 -2.36
N ALA A 283 23.10 13.83 -1.22
CA ALA A 283 24.52 13.95 -0.86
C ALA A 283 25.43 13.05 -1.71
N GLY A 284 24.92 11.93 -2.24
CA GLY A 284 25.62 11.08 -3.22
C GLY A 284 26.12 9.72 -2.71
N PHE A 285 25.74 9.33 -1.49
CA PHE A 285 26.01 8.01 -0.90
C PHE A 285 25.42 6.85 -1.73
N ASP A 286 26.05 5.68 -1.65
CA ASP A 286 25.64 4.43 -2.29
C ASP A 286 24.69 3.58 -1.42
N ALA A 287 24.77 3.71 -0.09
CA ALA A 287 23.89 3.04 0.88
C ALA A 287 23.76 3.80 2.20
N THR A 288 22.78 3.40 3.00
CA THR A 288 22.56 3.79 4.41
C THR A 288 22.52 2.55 5.31
N PHE A 289 22.38 2.71 6.62
CA PHE A 289 22.26 1.60 7.58
C PHE A 289 21.02 1.75 8.47
N SER A 290 20.23 0.68 8.59
CA SER A 290 19.02 0.62 9.42
C SER A 290 19.32 0.43 10.90
N SER A 291 18.36 0.80 11.77
CA SER A 291 18.39 0.56 13.22
C SER A 291 17.76 -0.79 13.61
N LEU A 292 17.81 -1.80 12.74
CA LEU A 292 17.20 -3.13 12.93
C LEU A 292 17.57 -3.77 14.28
N ARG A 293 18.83 -3.65 14.74
CA ARG A 293 19.32 -4.08 16.06
C ARG A 293 18.48 -3.61 17.26
N TRP A 294 17.75 -2.50 17.15
CA TRP A 294 16.89 -1.95 18.22
C TRP A 294 15.39 -2.15 17.97
N TRP A 295 15.01 -2.77 16.85
CA TRP A 295 13.61 -3.06 16.58
C TRP A 295 13.11 -4.19 17.48
N ASP A 296 11.94 -3.99 18.08
CA ASP A 296 11.22 -4.97 18.91
C ASP A 296 10.43 -5.98 18.06
N PHE A 297 10.63 -5.96 16.73
CA PHE A 297 9.89 -6.70 15.71
C PHE A 297 8.39 -6.36 15.65
N ARG A 298 7.95 -5.27 16.31
CA ARG A 298 6.54 -4.88 16.45
C ARG A 298 6.27 -3.45 15.98
N ALA A 299 7.10 -2.50 16.41
CA ALA A 299 6.85 -1.07 16.29
C ALA A 299 6.87 -0.59 14.83
N GLY A 300 5.91 0.26 14.45
CA GLY A 300 5.77 0.77 13.09
C GLY A 300 6.91 1.67 12.60
N TRP A 301 7.75 2.19 13.50
CA TRP A 301 8.84 3.12 13.15
C TRP A 301 9.87 2.50 12.19
N MET A 302 10.03 1.17 12.16
CA MET A 302 10.92 0.48 11.24
C MET A 302 10.56 0.75 9.76
N VAL A 303 9.26 0.90 9.47
CA VAL A 303 8.77 1.27 8.12
C VAL A 303 9.05 2.73 7.81
N GLU A 304 8.91 3.62 8.80
CA GLU A 304 9.22 5.05 8.63
C GLU A 304 10.72 5.31 8.45
N GLU A 305 11.57 4.62 9.21
CA GLU A 305 13.02 4.66 9.06
C GLU A 305 13.42 4.14 7.66
N HIS A 306 12.96 2.94 7.27
CA HIS A 306 13.28 2.38 5.95
C HIS A 306 12.92 3.33 4.81
N ALA A 307 11.75 3.99 4.86
CA ALA A 307 11.34 4.96 3.85
C ALA A 307 12.27 6.20 3.79
N ARG A 308 12.67 6.76 4.94
CA ARG A 308 13.62 7.87 5.03
C ARG A 308 15.00 7.50 4.52
N LEU A 309 15.51 6.35 4.97
CA LEU A 309 16.82 5.82 4.59
C LEU A 309 16.88 5.54 3.09
N ALA A 310 15.89 4.83 2.55
CA ALA A 310 15.78 4.53 1.12
C ALA A 310 15.76 5.80 0.25
N ALA A 311 15.10 6.88 0.70
CA ALA A 311 15.10 8.16 -0.01
C ALA A 311 16.51 8.78 -0.15
N VAL A 312 17.38 8.56 0.84
CA VAL A 312 18.82 8.88 0.75
C VAL A 312 19.52 7.87 -0.17
N ALA A 313 19.65 6.61 0.28
CA ALA A 313 20.29 5.51 -0.45
C ALA A 313 19.88 4.15 0.16
N PRO A 314 19.90 3.04 -0.60
CA PRO A 314 19.46 1.71 -0.16
C PRO A 314 19.89 1.32 1.28
N PRO A 315 18.96 0.88 2.15
CA PRO A 315 19.28 0.58 3.55
C PRO A 315 19.88 -0.82 3.72
N ILE A 316 21.00 -0.88 4.44
CA ILE A 316 21.66 -2.12 4.88
C ILE A 316 21.06 -2.55 6.23
N ALA A 317 20.78 -3.84 6.38
CA ALA A 317 20.30 -4.45 7.62
C ALA A 317 21.43 -4.53 8.67
N THR A 318 21.32 -3.76 9.75
CA THR A 318 22.31 -3.77 10.85
C THR A 318 21.84 -4.74 11.93
N VAL A 319 22.27 -6.00 11.87
CA VAL A 319 21.87 -7.01 12.87
C VAL A 319 22.48 -6.75 14.25
N GLU A 320 23.66 -6.15 14.28
CA GLU A 320 24.37 -5.75 15.49
C GLU A 320 25.31 -4.56 15.20
N VAL A 321 25.53 -3.72 16.20
CA VAL A 321 26.30 -2.47 16.08
C VAL A 321 27.76 -2.72 16.43
N PRO A 322 28.72 -2.46 15.52
CA PRO A 322 30.14 -2.43 15.86
C PRO A 322 30.42 -1.48 17.01
N PHE A 323 31.25 -1.92 17.97
CA PHE A 323 31.55 -1.19 19.22
C PHE A 323 30.36 -0.91 20.15
N GLY A 324 29.20 -1.54 19.89
CA GLY A 324 28.02 -1.49 20.75
C GLY A 324 27.82 -2.75 21.60
N THR A 325 26.71 -2.78 22.34
CA THR A 325 26.25 -3.92 23.14
C THR A 325 25.91 -5.13 22.24
N ARG A 326 26.71 -6.21 22.31
CA ARG A 326 26.48 -7.46 21.57
C ARG A 326 25.03 -7.94 21.79
N TYR A 327 24.37 -8.42 20.73
CA TYR A 327 22.95 -8.76 20.73
C TYR A 327 22.62 -9.84 21.78
N GLY A 328 23.49 -10.82 21.93
CA GLY A 328 23.34 -11.93 22.88
C GLY A 328 23.32 -11.54 24.35
N GLN A 329 23.82 -10.35 24.72
CA GLN A 329 23.78 -9.86 26.10
C GLN A 329 22.36 -9.53 26.57
N ALA A 330 21.39 -9.37 25.66
CA ALA A 330 19.98 -9.13 25.99
C ALA A 330 19.20 -10.42 26.36
N PHE A 331 19.79 -11.61 26.21
CA PHE A 331 19.09 -12.89 26.34
C PHE A 331 19.81 -13.81 27.33
N GLY A 332 19.07 -14.39 28.28
CA GLY A 332 19.62 -15.19 29.38
C GLY A 332 20.20 -16.53 28.94
N ASP A 333 19.32 -17.49 28.62
CA ASP A 333 19.72 -18.85 28.24
C ASP A 333 20.11 -18.98 26.77
N ALA A 334 20.82 -20.07 26.45
CA ALA A 334 21.35 -20.33 25.11
C ALA A 334 20.27 -20.56 24.03
N MET A 335 19.14 -21.21 24.38
CA MET A 335 18.07 -21.53 23.43
C MET A 335 17.26 -20.27 23.07
N THR A 336 16.92 -19.44 24.05
CA THR A 336 16.32 -18.13 23.82
C THR A 336 17.24 -17.22 23.00
N ARG A 337 18.56 -17.27 23.26
CA ARG A 337 19.56 -16.52 22.47
C ARG A 337 19.66 -17.03 21.03
N GLU A 338 19.68 -18.34 20.79
CA GLU A 338 19.73 -18.89 19.43
C GLU A 338 18.48 -18.49 18.62
N ARG A 339 17.29 -18.61 19.21
CA ARG A 339 16.02 -18.17 18.60
C ARG A 339 16.06 -16.69 18.22
N ALA A 340 16.59 -15.83 19.09
CA ALA A 340 16.72 -14.41 18.81
C ALA A 340 17.68 -14.15 17.62
N TYR A 341 18.82 -14.83 17.57
CA TYR A 341 19.79 -14.68 16.48
C TYR A 341 19.25 -15.19 15.14
N ARG A 342 18.56 -16.35 15.12
CA ARG A 342 17.89 -16.85 13.91
C ARG A 342 16.85 -15.86 13.40
N ARG A 343 15.92 -15.41 14.25
CA ARG A 343 14.93 -14.37 13.91
C ARG A 343 15.58 -13.11 13.31
N MET A 344 16.71 -12.68 13.86
CA MET A 344 17.45 -11.51 13.37
C MET A 344 18.05 -11.75 11.97
N LEU A 345 18.54 -12.95 11.67
CA LEU A 345 19.01 -13.34 10.33
C LEU A 345 17.83 -13.42 9.33
N ASP A 346 16.77 -14.16 9.67
CA ASP A 346 15.60 -14.37 8.81
C ASP A 346 14.91 -13.04 8.41
N VAL A 347 14.92 -12.06 9.32
CA VAL A 347 14.40 -10.70 9.08
C VAL A 347 15.37 -9.84 8.26
N ALA A 348 16.69 -9.97 8.47
CA ALA A 348 17.69 -9.24 7.72
C ALA A 348 17.71 -9.62 6.22
N ASP A 349 17.50 -10.90 5.91
CA ASP A 349 17.47 -11.46 4.54
C ASP A 349 16.36 -10.83 3.66
N VAL A 350 15.25 -10.42 4.27
CA VAL A 350 14.10 -9.82 3.55
C VAL A 350 14.09 -8.29 3.58
N LEU A 351 14.51 -7.67 4.68
CA LEU A 351 14.45 -6.22 4.83
C LEU A 351 15.53 -5.47 4.04
N GLY A 352 16.76 -5.98 4.07
CA GLY A 352 17.93 -5.24 3.60
C GLY A 352 18.06 -5.14 2.08
N ALA A 353 18.67 -4.05 1.61
CA ALA A 353 19.39 -4.05 0.34
C ALA A 353 20.68 -4.91 0.44
N GLY A 354 21.19 -5.09 1.65
CA GLY A 354 22.33 -5.90 2.04
C GLY A 354 22.36 -5.97 3.57
N TRP A 355 23.42 -6.49 4.19
CA TRP A 355 23.52 -6.56 5.65
C TRP A 355 24.93 -6.34 6.19
N LEU A 356 25.03 -5.96 7.46
CA LEU A 356 26.29 -5.81 8.19
C LEU A 356 26.28 -6.68 9.44
N MET A 357 27.25 -7.58 9.54
CA MET A 357 27.46 -8.49 10.66
C MET A 357 28.82 -8.22 11.33
N PRO A 358 28.87 -7.82 12.62
CA PRO A 358 30.09 -7.85 13.41
C PRO A 358 30.56 -9.28 13.65
N PHE A 359 31.85 -9.54 13.43
CA PHE A 359 32.41 -10.89 13.52
C PHE A 359 32.20 -11.54 14.90
N GLY A 360 32.03 -12.86 14.92
CA GLY A 360 31.62 -13.63 16.09
C GLY A 360 30.11 -13.61 16.37
N PHE A 361 29.30 -12.83 15.64
CA PHE A 361 27.83 -12.90 15.72
C PHE A 361 27.33 -14.31 15.36
N GLU A 362 27.96 -14.98 14.39
CA GLU A 362 27.64 -16.35 14.00
C GLU A 362 27.89 -17.38 15.12
N ARG A 363 28.68 -17.00 16.14
CA ARG A 363 29.02 -17.80 17.33
C ARG A 363 28.27 -17.35 18.59
N GLY A 364 27.36 -16.37 18.47
CA GLY A 364 26.64 -15.80 19.61
C GLY A 364 27.53 -14.98 20.57
N ALA A 365 28.62 -14.38 20.07
CA ALA A 365 29.65 -13.72 20.88
C ALA A 365 29.09 -12.70 21.89
N LEU A 366 29.47 -12.85 23.16
CA LEU A 366 29.11 -11.93 24.24
C LEU A 366 30.20 -10.89 24.55
N LEU A 367 31.42 -11.07 24.05
CA LEU A 367 32.53 -10.14 24.28
C LEU A 367 32.34 -8.88 23.42
N PRO A 368 32.29 -7.67 24.02
CA PRO A 368 32.13 -6.43 23.27
C PRO A 368 33.39 -6.08 22.49
N MET A 369 33.22 -5.49 21.31
CA MET A 369 34.30 -4.78 20.62
C MET A 369 34.52 -3.46 21.38
N LEU A 370 35.72 -3.20 21.91
CA LEU A 370 36.04 -1.96 22.63
C LEU A 370 36.93 -1.07 21.76
N SER A 371 36.60 0.22 21.62
CA SER A 371 37.31 1.10 20.69
C SER A 371 38.78 1.34 21.07
N GLU A 372 39.13 1.16 22.34
CA GLU A 372 40.48 1.37 22.90
C GLU A 372 41.27 0.07 23.08
N ARG A 373 40.64 -1.12 22.93
CA ARG A 373 41.23 -2.41 23.33
C ARG A 373 40.73 -3.59 22.50
N GLY A 374 41.58 -4.58 22.34
CA GLY A 374 41.28 -5.92 21.85
C GLY A 374 42.51 -6.81 22.02
N ASP A 375 42.33 -8.12 22.09
CA ASP A 375 43.41 -9.10 22.21
C ASP A 375 43.28 -10.19 21.12
N PRO A 376 44.36 -10.63 20.46
CA PRO A 376 44.31 -11.73 19.48
C PRO A 376 43.73 -13.06 20.00
N THR A 377 43.67 -13.26 21.33
CA THR A 377 43.04 -14.43 21.95
C THR A 377 41.52 -14.28 22.14
N ASP A 378 40.95 -13.07 21.98
CA ASP A 378 39.51 -12.81 22.10
C ASP A 378 38.69 -13.72 21.17
N GLN A 379 39.16 -13.91 19.93
CA GLN A 379 38.51 -14.80 18.96
C GLN A 379 38.52 -16.27 19.41
N HIS A 380 39.63 -16.72 19.99
CA HIS A 380 39.75 -18.07 20.56
C HIS A 380 38.81 -18.26 21.75
N TRP A 381 38.64 -17.21 22.58
CA TRP A 381 37.68 -17.21 23.68
C TRP A 381 36.23 -17.27 23.16
N ILE A 382 35.89 -16.46 22.14
CA ILE A 382 34.57 -16.47 21.49
C ILE A 382 34.25 -17.85 20.91
N ASP A 383 35.16 -18.43 20.12
CA ASP A 383 34.92 -19.73 19.48
C ASP A 383 34.79 -20.87 20.51
N ALA A 384 35.50 -20.79 21.65
CA ALA A 384 35.43 -21.77 22.74
C ALA A 384 34.22 -21.62 23.69
N HIS A 385 33.60 -20.43 23.76
CA HIS A 385 32.41 -20.16 24.58
C HIS A 385 31.13 -20.02 23.73
N ALA A 386 31.21 -20.35 22.44
CA ALA A 386 30.07 -20.39 21.52
C ALA A 386 29.05 -21.44 21.97
N VAL A 387 27.83 -21.00 22.28
CA VAL A 387 26.73 -21.89 22.71
C VAL A 387 25.89 -22.44 21.55
N PHE A 388 26.11 -21.92 20.35
CA PHE A 388 25.57 -22.39 19.07
C PHE A 388 26.52 -21.97 17.94
N ASP A 389 26.31 -22.51 16.74
CA ASP A 389 26.99 -22.07 15.52
C ASP A 389 25.96 -21.82 14.41
N LEU A 390 25.93 -20.60 13.88
CA LEU A 390 25.05 -20.16 12.81
C LEU A 390 25.80 -19.92 11.49
N SER A 391 27.05 -20.39 11.36
CA SER A 391 27.86 -20.31 10.14
C SER A 391 27.20 -20.92 8.89
N GLU A 392 26.17 -21.76 9.07
CA GLU A 392 25.28 -22.23 8.01
C GLU A 392 24.30 -21.13 7.59
N ALA A 393 23.41 -20.71 8.49
CA ALA A 393 22.44 -19.64 8.24
C ALA A 393 23.08 -18.33 7.74
N VAL A 394 24.32 -18.03 8.14
CA VAL A 394 25.10 -16.89 7.63
C VAL A 394 25.55 -17.08 6.17
N ARG A 395 25.95 -18.29 5.76
CA ARG A 395 26.19 -18.62 4.34
C ARG A 395 24.90 -18.53 3.54
N ASP A 396 23.80 -18.96 4.13
CA ASP A 396 22.49 -19.05 3.50
C ASP A 396 21.93 -17.65 3.20
N VAL A 397 21.84 -16.75 4.19
CA VAL A 397 21.48 -15.33 3.99
C VAL A 397 22.41 -14.66 2.97
N ASN A 398 23.71 -14.97 3.01
CA ASN A 398 24.67 -14.48 2.01
C ASN A 398 24.40 -15.06 0.60
N ALA A 399 23.81 -16.24 0.45
CA ALA A 399 23.38 -16.77 -0.84
C ALA A 399 22.07 -16.14 -1.31
N THR A 400 21.04 -16.11 -0.45
CA THR A 400 19.71 -15.55 -0.73
C THR A 400 19.78 -14.09 -1.17
N LEU A 401 20.45 -13.21 -0.39
CA LEU A 401 20.58 -11.79 -0.72
C LEU A 401 21.27 -11.55 -2.08
N ARG A 402 22.28 -12.37 -2.43
CA ARG A 402 22.95 -12.26 -3.74
C ARG A 402 22.05 -12.76 -4.87
N ALA A 403 21.30 -13.84 -4.67
CA ALA A 403 20.38 -14.37 -5.66
C ALA A 403 19.20 -13.41 -5.94
N ALA A 404 18.61 -12.83 -4.89
CA ALA A 404 17.52 -11.84 -4.98
C ALA A 404 17.89 -10.61 -5.82
N HIS A 405 19.13 -10.11 -5.67
CA HIS A 405 19.61 -8.91 -6.35
C HIS A 405 20.24 -9.17 -7.73
N ALA A 406 20.72 -10.38 -8.03
CA ALA A 406 21.45 -10.70 -9.27
C ALA A 406 20.67 -10.36 -10.56
N ASP A 407 19.37 -10.64 -10.60
CA ASP A 407 18.49 -10.35 -11.73
C ASP A 407 17.87 -8.95 -11.70
N GLY A 408 18.08 -8.17 -10.63
CA GLY A 408 17.40 -6.89 -10.41
C GLY A 408 15.87 -7.00 -10.30
N LYS A 409 15.39 -8.15 -9.78
CA LYS A 409 13.96 -8.43 -9.51
C LYS A 409 13.42 -7.71 -8.27
N VAL A 410 14.33 -7.31 -7.38
CA VAL A 410 14.04 -6.67 -6.09
C VAL A 410 14.50 -5.22 -6.12
N GLU A 411 13.58 -4.26 -6.03
CA GLU A 411 13.92 -2.85 -5.81
C GLU A 411 14.42 -2.68 -4.35
N PRO A 412 15.57 -2.03 -4.12
CA PRO A 412 16.06 -1.76 -2.76
C PRO A 412 15.35 -0.60 -2.08
N ARG A 413 14.69 0.25 -2.89
CA ARG A 413 13.79 1.32 -2.45
C ARG A 413 12.32 0.88 -2.44
N ALA A 414 12.07 -0.42 -2.33
CA ALA A 414 10.72 -0.95 -2.31
C ALA A 414 9.89 -0.43 -1.13
N GLU A 415 8.59 -0.29 -1.37
CA GLU A 415 7.64 0.09 -0.32
C GLU A 415 7.54 -1.04 0.72
N LEU A 416 7.78 -0.70 1.99
CA LEU A 416 7.42 -1.53 3.14
C LEU A 416 6.09 -1.05 3.72
N ARG A 417 5.27 -1.97 4.20
CA ARG A 417 4.03 -1.67 4.91
C ARG A 417 3.79 -2.64 6.05
N MET A 418 3.65 -2.13 7.27
CA MET A 418 3.16 -2.92 8.40
C MET A 418 1.67 -3.21 8.18
N LEU A 419 1.27 -4.47 8.29
CA LEU A 419 -0.11 -4.89 8.12
C LEU A 419 -0.83 -5.10 9.47
N THR A 420 -0.08 -5.46 10.52
CA THR A 420 -0.54 -5.62 11.91
C THR A 420 -0.18 -4.42 12.78
N GLY A 421 -0.96 -4.16 13.83
CA GLY A 421 -0.53 -3.26 14.92
C GLY A 421 0.62 -3.86 15.75
N PRO A 422 1.43 -3.04 16.46
CA PRO A 422 2.54 -3.55 17.28
C PRO A 422 2.10 -4.41 18.46
N ASP A 423 0.83 -4.29 18.85
CA ASP A 423 0.20 -5.03 19.95
C ASP A 423 -0.37 -6.40 19.50
N ALA A 424 -0.36 -6.71 18.20
CA ALA A 424 -0.72 -8.03 17.68
C ALA A 424 0.26 -9.11 18.16
N ARG A 425 -0.19 -10.37 18.34
CA ARG A 425 0.67 -11.41 18.94
C ARG A 425 1.89 -11.77 18.07
N MET A 426 1.73 -11.69 16.76
CA MET A 426 2.79 -11.72 15.75
C MET A 426 2.78 -10.42 14.96
N SER A 427 3.81 -10.17 14.15
CA SER A 427 3.87 -8.99 13.29
C SER A 427 4.04 -9.38 11.82
N ALA A 428 3.15 -8.85 10.98
CA ALA A 428 3.13 -9.08 9.54
C ALA A 428 3.52 -7.81 8.79
N LEU A 429 4.56 -7.92 7.97
CA LEU A 429 5.13 -6.84 7.18
C LEU A 429 5.11 -7.24 5.70
N LEU A 430 4.59 -6.37 4.84
CA LEU A 430 4.62 -6.56 3.40
C LEU A 430 5.72 -5.72 2.76
N ARG A 431 6.50 -6.35 1.88
CA ARG A 431 7.53 -5.74 1.06
C ARG A 431 7.11 -5.83 -0.41
N ALA A 432 7.09 -4.69 -1.09
CA ALA A 432 6.87 -4.61 -2.53
C ALA A 432 8.06 -5.17 -3.35
N ASP A 433 7.83 -5.41 -4.65
CA ASP A 433 8.92 -5.63 -5.61
C ASP A 433 9.47 -4.29 -6.12
N GLY A 434 8.60 -3.30 -6.26
CA GLY A 434 8.90 -1.93 -6.68
C GLY A 434 8.54 -0.86 -5.64
N PRO A 435 8.48 0.43 -6.01
CA PRO A 435 8.20 1.53 -5.09
C PRO A 435 6.70 1.73 -4.75
N ASP A 436 5.80 0.83 -5.20
CA ASP A 436 4.34 1.00 -5.07
C ASP A 436 3.60 -0.35 -5.14
N LEU A 437 3.03 -0.81 -4.01
CA LEU A 437 2.29 -2.08 -3.94
C LEU A 437 1.07 -2.17 -4.89
N ARG A 438 0.52 -1.05 -5.38
CA ARG A 438 -0.61 -1.04 -6.34
C ARG A 438 -0.17 -1.46 -7.74
N ALA A 439 1.12 -1.28 -8.03
CA ALA A 439 1.72 -1.41 -9.35
C ALA A 439 2.29 -2.81 -9.62
N ASP A 440 2.54 -3.58 -8.57
CA ASP A 440 3.23 -4.87 -8.65
C ASP A 440 2.25 -6.04 -8.89
N GLU A 441 2.82 -7.15 -9.38
CA GLU A 441 2.13 -8.41 -9.68
C GLU A 441 2.36 -9.50 -8.61
N ALA A 442 3.37 -9.28 -7.75
CA ALA A 442 3.71 -10.11 -6.60
C ALA A 442 4.26 -9.21 -5.48
N ALA A 443 4.29 -9.73 -4.25
CA ALA A 443 4.86 -9.05 -3.09
C ALA A 443 5.37 -10.08 -2.08
N THR A 444 6.33 -9.71 -1.24
CA THR A 444 6.93 -10.60 -0.23
C THR A 444 6.38 -10.24 1.14
N LEU A 445 5.63 -11.16 1.74
CA LEU A 445 5.08 -11.05 3.10
C LEU A 445 6.06 -11.72 4.09
N LEU A 446 6.49 -10.96 5.09
CA LEU A 446 7.32 -11.40 6.20
C LEU A 446 6.45 -11.48 7.46
N VAL A 447 6.37 -12.65 8.09
CA VAL A 447 5.54 -12.89 9.28
C VAL A 447 6.43 -13.35 10.42
N ILE A 448 6.44 -12.60 11.53
CA ILE A 448 7.45 -12.69 12.59
C ILE A 448 6.78 -12.96 13.94
N ASN A 449 7.29 -13.91 14.71
CA ASN A 449 6.97 -14.05 16.13
C ASN A 449 7.96 -13.24 17.00
N PRO A 450 7.53 -12.10 17.59
CA PRO A 450 8.35 -11.31 18.50
C PRO A 450 8.56 -11.98 19.88
N ASP A 451 7.73 -12.94 20.28
CA ASP A 451 7.91 -13.71 21.52
C ASP A 451 8.92 -14.86 21.32
N LEU A 452 9.88 -15.03 22.23
CA LEU A 452 10.94 -16.05 22.15
C LEU A 452 10.63 -17.34 22.94
N HIS A 453 9.54 -17.36 23.71
CA HIS A 453 9.16 -18.44 24.61
C HIS A 453 7.86 -19.13 24.19
N VAL A 454 6.90 -18.41 23.60
CA VAL A 454 5.56 -18.89 23.25
C VAL A 454 5.36 -18.90 21.72
N GLY A 455 4.75 -19.96 21.20
CA GLY A 455 4.35 -20.06 19.78
C GLY A 455 3.03 -19.32 19.51
N VAL A 456 2.80 -18.92 18.26
CA VAL A 456 1.65 -18.10 17.88
C VAL A 456 1.10 -18.49 16.51
N SER A 457 -0.21 -18.73 16.47
CA SER A 457 -1.00 -18.85 15.25
C SER A 457 -1.65 -17.50 14.94
N ALA A 458 -1.74 -17.13 13.66
CA ALA A 458 -2.64 -16.06 13.23
C ALA A 458 -3.26 -16.37 11.87
N HIS A 459 -4.47 -15.86 11.67
CA HIS A 459 -5.14 -15.92 10.39
C HIS A 459 -4.71 -14.72 9.54
N ALA A 460 -4.25 -14.99 8.31
CA ALA A 460 -3.70 -13.94 7.44
C ALA A 460 -4.77 -12.95 6.94
N ASP A 461 -6.04 -13.35 7.04
CA ASP A 461 -7.20 -12.52 6.75
C ASP A 461 -7.44 -11.38 7.75
N ARG A 462 -6.72 -11.34 8.88
CA ARG A 462 -6.71 -10.17 9.76
C ARG A 462 -5.97 -8.97 9.16
N PHE A 463 -5.07 -9.22 8.20
CA PHE A 463 -4.09 -8.23 7.77
C PHE A 463 -3.85 -8.15 6.25
N LEU A 464 -4.26 -9.16 5.46
CA LEU A 464 -4.24 -9.12 3.99
C LEU A 464 -5.42 -8.37 3.34
N PRO A 465 -6.67 -8.40 3.86
CA PRO A 465 -7.75 -7.57 3.35
C PRO A 465 -7.41 -6.07 3.46
N GLY A 466 -7.71 -5.32 2.40
CA GLY A 466 -7.31 -3.91 2.30
C GLY A 466 -5.85 -3.65 1.88
N VAL A 467 -5.01 -4.68 1.71
CA VAL A 467 -3.68 -4.54 1.11
C VAL A 467 -3.77 -3.95 -0.31
N ALA A 468 -2.91 -2.96 -0.59
CA ALA A 468 -2.78 -2.38 -1.92
C ALA A 468 -2.29 -3.44 -2.92
N GLY A 469 -2.93 -3.49 -4.10
CA GLY A 469 -2.69 -4.52 -5.13
C GLY A 469 -3.73 -5.64 -5.16
N GLY A 470 -4.28 -6.05 -4.01
CA GLY A 470 -5.24 -7.17 -3.91
C GLY A 470 -4.56 -8.54 -3.80
N PHE A 471 -3.54 -8.64 -2.94
CA PHE A 471 -2.74 -9.85 -2.70
C PHE A 471 -3.48 -10.84 -1.79
N THR A 472 -4.39 -11.64 -2.38
CA THR A 472 -5.25 -12.60 -1.67
C THR A 472 -4.73 -14.04 -1.62
N ARG A 473 -3.65 -14.34 -2.35
CA ARG A 473 -3.10 -15.69 -2.51
C ARG A 473 -1.57 -15.68 -2.46
N GLY A 474 -0.97 -16.75 -1.99
CA GLY A 474 0.48 -16.91 -1.93
C GLY A 474 0.96 -18.31 -1.60
N VAL A 475 2.28 -18.46 -1.49
CA VAL A 475 3.00 -19.70 -1.17
C VAL A 475 4.12 -19.38 -0.17
N ALA A 476 4.39 -20.27 0.79
CA ALA A 476 5.53 -20.11 1.69
C ALA A 476 6.83 -20.35 0.92
N LEU A 477 7.85 -19.54 1.16
CA LEU A 477 9.16 -19.67 0.54
C LEU A 477 10.13 -20.41 1.45
N ASP A 478 10.79 -21.44 0.92
CA ASP A 478 12.10 -21.85 1.39
C ASP A 478 13.14 -20.96 0.68
N LEU A 479 13.70 -20.00 1.41
CA LEU A 479 14.63 -18.99 0.90
C LEU A 479 15.90 -19.59 0.28
N LEU A 480 16.28 -20.80 0.68
CA LEU A 480 17.46 -21.52 0.14
C LEU A 480 17.28 -21.90 -1.33
N THR A 481 16.03 -22.19 -1.73
CA THR A 481 15.65 -22.56 -3.10
C THR A 481 14.99 -21.41 -3.85
N GLU A 482 14.21 -20.58 -3.14
CA GLU A 482 13.35 -19.56 -3.71
C GLU A 482 13.55 -18.23 -2.97
N PRO A 483 14.57 -17.43 -3.38
CA PRO A 483 14.93 -16.20 -2.69
C PRO A 483 13.82 -15.15 -2.74
N ALA A 484 13.89 -14.18 -1.82
CA ALA A 484 12.95 -13.05 -1.79
C ALA A 484 12.87 -12.37 -3.18
N GLY A 485 11.67 -12.31 -3.75
CA GLY A 485 11.43 -11.80 -5.10
C GLY A 485 11.19 -12.86 -6.19
N SER A 486 11.38 -14.16 -5.93
CA SER A 486 11.00 -15.25 -6.85
C SER A 486 9.51 -15.16 -7.26
N HIS A 487 9.18 -15.30 -8.54
CA HIS A 487 7.81 -15.03 -9.04
C HIS A 487 7.42 -15.75 -10.34
N ASP A 488 7.94 -16.97 -10.57
CA ASP A 488 7.67 -17.71 -11.79
C ASP A 488 6.22 -18.26 -11.87
N ASP A 489 5.87 -18.85 -13.02
CA ASP A 489 4.54 -19.41 -13.25
C ASP A 489 4.26 -20.69 -12.41
N ALA A 490 5.30 -21.36 -11.89
CA ALA A 490 5.14 -22.54 -11.03
C ALA A 490 4.71 -22.13 -9.62
N LEU A 491 5.45 -21.22 -8.97
CA LEU A 491 5.07 -20.63 -7.68
C LEU A 491 3.69 -19.96 -7.75
N ARG A 492 3.38 -19.26 -8.86
CA ARG A 492 2.06 -18.65 -9.07
C ARG A 492 0.95 -19.71 -9.22
N ALA A 493 1.23 -20.87 -9.80
CA ALA A 493 0.28 -21.99 -9.87
C ALA A 493 0.11 -22.73 -8.52
N GLU A 494 1.13 -22.71 -7.67
CA GLU A 494 1.10 -23.28 -6.32
C GLU A 494 0.42 -22.36 -5.29
N ALA A 495 0.32 -21.06 -5.55
CA ALA A 495 -0.33 -20.09 -4.66
C ALA A 495 -1.77 -20.47 -4.22
N ARG A 496 -2.02 -20.42 -2.91
CA ARG A 496 -3.31 -20.70 -2.26
C ARG A 496 -3.76 -19.48 -1.44
N PRO A 497 -5.05 -19.36 -1.07
CA PRO A 497 -5.48 -18.39 -0.06
C PRO A 497 -4.80 -18.71 1.27
N LEU A 498 -4.25 -17.70 1.96
CA LEU A 498 -3.62 -17.89 3.27
C LEU A 498 -4.73 -17.87 4.33
N ALA A 499 -4.98 -19.02 4.96
CA ALA A 499 -5.96 -19.14 6.04
C ALA A 499 -5.31 -18.88 7.41
N GLU A 500 -4.36 -19.72 7.82
CA GLU A 500 -3.69 -19.67 9.11
C GLU A 500 -2.17 -19.90 8.97
N ILE A 501 -1.39 -19.24 9.83
CA ILE A 501 0.07 -19.26 9.83
C ILE A 501 0.53 -19.53 11.27
N ASP A 502 1.15 -20.70 11.48
CA ASP A 502 1.72 -21.11 12.76
C ASP A 502 3.21 -20.76 12.85
N LEU A 503 3.61 -19.99 13.86
CA LEU A 503 5.01 -19.67 14.14
C LEU A 503 5.47 -20.26 15.49
N PRO A 504 6.61 -20.97 15.54
CA PRO A 504 7.23 -21.37 16.80
C PRO A 504 7.74 -20.14 17.57
N PRO A 505 8.16 -20.29 18.84
CA PRO A 505 8.79 -19.20 19.60
C PRO A 505 10.00 -18.62 18.85
N GLY A 506 9.98 -17.32 18.57
CA GLY A 506 10.97 -16.61 17.76
C GLY A 506 10.91 -16.85 16.25
N GLY A 507 10.01 -17.72 15.78
CA GLY A 507 9.95 -18.13 14.38
C GLY A 507 9.59 -17.01 13.41
N VAL A 508 10.07 -17.17 12.18
CA VAL A 508 9.77 -16.30 11.03
C VAL A 508 9.29 -17.18 9.88
N GLN A 509 8.35 -16.68 9.07
CA GLN A 509 8.04 -17.25 7.77
C GLN A 509 8.03 -16.15 6.72
N VAL A 510 8.51 -16.48 5.52
CA VAL A 510 8.43 -15.64 4.34
C VAL A 510 7.46 -16.27 3.36
N TRP A 511 6.55 -15.46 2.82
CA TRP A 511 5.50 -15.87 1.90
C TRP A 511 5.56 -15.00 0.66
N ARG A 512 5.48 -15.63 -0.52
CA ARG A 512 5.31 -14.91 -1.77
C ARG A 512 3.83 -14.80 -2.10
N LEU A 513 3.33 -13.58 -2.13
CA LEU A 513 1.96 -13.28 -2.52
C LEU A 513 1.89 -12.92 -3.99
N PHE A 514 0.78 -13.25 -4.64
CA PHE A 514 0.53 -12.99 -6.06
C PHE A 514 -0.79 -12.24 -6.25
N ARG A 515 -0.82 -11.37 -7.26
CA ARG A 515 -2.02 -10.62 -7.62
C ARG A 515 -3.04 -11.51 -8.32
N SER A 516 -4.25 -11.58 -7.77
CA SER A 516 -5.37 -12.32 -8.36
C SER A 516 -5.88 -11.64 -9.63
N ARG A 517 -6.05 -12.40 -10.72
CA ARG A 517 -6.52 -11.87 -12.01
C ARG A 517 -7.94 -11.28 -11.87
N PRO A 518 -8.18 -10.03 -12.31
CA PRO A 518 -9.51 -9.42 -12.27
C PRO A 518 -10.59 -10.20 -13.05
N VAL A 519 -11.85 -9.88 -12.79
CA VAL A 519 -13.03 -10.43 -13.46
C VAL A 519 -13.23 -9.81 -14.84
N ARG A 520 -13.38 -10.64 -15.87
CA ARG A 520 -13.68 -10.25 -17.25
C ARG A 520 -15.18 -10.10 -17.50
N TRP A 521 -15.82 -9.19 -16.77
CA TRP A 521 -17.23 -8.87 -16.94
C TRP A 521 -17.54 -8.38 -18.38
N ARG A 522 -18.69 -8.81 -18.91
CA ARG A 522 -19.30 -8.21 -20.12
C ARG A 522 -20.56 -7.44 -19.71
N PRO A 523 -20.71 -6.14 -20.06
CA PRO A 523 -21.91 -5.37 -19.73
C PRO A 523 -23.15 -5.88 -20.51
N VAL A 524 -23.82 -6.87 -19.94
CA VAL A 524 -25.13 -7.35 -20.41
C VAL A 524 -26.19 -6.32 -20.03
N ILE A 525 -26.65 -5.55 -21.01
CA ILE A 525 -27.84 -4.71 -20.84
C ILE A 525 -29.04 -5.65 -20.71
N ALA A 526 -29.63 -5.70 -19.51
CA ALA A 526 -30.92 -6.33 -19.27
C ALA A 526 -32.02 -5.50 -19.95
N LEU A 527 -32.19 -5.70 -21.26
CA LEU A 527 -33.37 -5.24 -21.99
C LEU A 527 -34.60 -5.90 -21.35
N GLY A 528 -35.63 -5.08 -21.06
CA GLY A 528 -36.79 -5.50 -20.28
C GLY A 528 -37.47 -6.74 -20.86
N ALA A 529 -37.93 -7.63 -19.98
CA ALA A 529 -38.61 -8.85 -20.38
C ALA A 529 -39.83 -8.53 -21.27
N PRO A 530 -40.08 -9.30 -22.35
CA PRO A 530 -41.27 -9.10 -23.17
C PRO A 530 -42.51 -9.39 -22.32
N GLN A 531 -43.44 -8.44 -22.25
CA GLN A 531 -44.77 -8.71 -21.69
C GLN A 531 -45.52 -9.65 -22.63
N VAL A 532 -45.66 -10.91 -22.21
CA VAL A 532 -46.49 -11.91 -22.89
C VAL A 532 -47.91 -11.75 -22.35
N GLU A 533 -48.83 -11.19 -23.16
CA GLU A 533 -50.25 -11.32 -22.85
C GLU A 533 -50.70 -12.78 -22.99
N PRO A 534 -51.38 -13.36 -21.99
CA PRO A 534 -51.85 -14.74 -22.09
C PRO A 534 -53.05 -14.85 -23.04
N ALA A 535 -52.99 -15.81 -23.96
CA ALA A 535 -54.12 -16.15 -24.82
C ALA A 535 -55.33 -16.61 -23.98
N ARG A 536 -56.54 -16.19 -24.36
CA ARG A 536 -57.77 -16.50 -23.61
C ARG A 536 -58.21 -17.95 -23.82
N GLY A 537 -57.79 -18.84 -22.91
CA GLY A 537 -58.29 -20.20 -22.76
C GLY A 537 -58.17 -20.68 -21.31
N ASP A 538 -59.26 -21.24 -20.78
CA ASP A 538 -59.38 -21.90 -19.47
C ASP A 538 -58.54 -21.31 -18.30
N ALA A 539 -58.90 -20.09 -17.90
CA ALA A 539 -58.10 -19.26 -17.00
C ALA A 539 -57.94 -19.86 -15.59
N ASP A 540 -58.87 -20.67 -15.09
CA ASP A 540 -58.81 -21.18 -13.72
C ASP A 540 -57.90 -22.39 -13.60
N ASN A 541 -57.85 -23.28 -14.60
CA ASN A 541 -56.80 -24.29 -14.69
C ASN A 541 -55.41 -23.64 -14.90
N ALA A 542 -55.32 -22.56 -15.67
CA ALA A 542 -54.06 -21.80 -15.79
C ALA A 542 -53.60 -21.18 -14.46
N ARG A 543 -54.53 -20.60 -13.68
CA ARG A 543 -54.26 -20.05 -12.33
C ARG A 543 -53.86 -21.13 -11.33
N ALA A 544 -54.58 -22.25 -11.30
CA ALA A 544 -54.28 -23.38 -10.42
C ALA A 544 -52.89 -23.97 -10.72
N ASN A 545 -52.56 -24.19 -11.99
CA ASN A 545 -51.23 -24.66 -12.40
C ASN A 545 -50.13 -23.63 -12.08
N ALA A 546 -50.39 -22.33 -12.22
CA ALA A 546 -49.45 -21.28 -11.80
C ALA A 546 -49.23 -21.25 -10.29
N ALA A 547 -50.26 -21.51 -9.47
CA ALA A 547 -50.14 -21.62 -8.03
C ALA A 547 -49.40 -22.90 -7.59
N VAL A 548 -49.64 -24.04 -8.24
CA VAL A 548 -48.91 -25.30 -8.01
C VAL A 548 -47.44 -25.22 -8.47
N ALA A 549 -47.15 -24.40 -9.47
CA ALA A 549 -45.78 -24.11 -9.94
C ALA A 549 -45.07 -23.00 -9.15
N ALA A 550 -45.73 -22.37 -8.17
CA ALA A 550 -45.10 -21.37 -7.32
C ALA A 550 -44.07 -22.00 -6.37
N PRO A 551 -43.01 -21.28 -5.95
CA PRO A 551 -42.09 -21.77 -4.93
C PRO A 551 -42.81 -22.03 -3.60
N ARG A 552 -42.71 -23.26 -3.08
CA ARG A 552 -43.27 -23.65 -1.77
C ARG A 552 -42.45 -23.13 -0.59
N ILE A 553 -41.14 -23.00 -0.79
CA ILE A 553 -40.23 -22.36 0.17
C ILE A 553 -40.09 -20.90 -0.25
N ALA A 554 -40.29 -19.98 0.70
CA ALA A 554 -39.98 -18.57 0.51
C ALA A 554 -38.54 -18.27 0.97
N ILE A 555 -37.86 -17.38 0.23
CA ILE A 555 -36.60 -16.76 0.64
C ILE A 555 -36.86 -15.26 0.61
N GLU A 556 -36.77 -14.63 1.77
CA GLU A 556 -37.12 -13.23 2.01
C GLU A 556 -35.96 -12.49 2.70
N HIS A 557 -36.03 -11.16 2.70
CA HIS A 557 -35.13 -10.26 3.44
C HIS A 557 -33.61 -10.63 3.39
N VAL A 558 -33.12 -10.94 2.19
CA VAL A 558 -31.70 -11.25 1.96
C VAL A 558 -30.87 -9.98 2.16
N THR A 559 -29.87 -10.04 3.03
CA THR A 559 -29.00 -8.92 3.40
C THR A 559 -27.52 -9.32 3.40
N PRO A 560 -26.59 -8.43 3.02
CA PRO A 560 -26.82 -7.08 2.50
C PRO A 560 -27.49 -7.11 1.11
N ALA A 561 -28.21 -6.05 0.78
CA ALA A 561 -28.82 -5.85 -0.54
C ALA A 561 -29.04 -4.35 -0.77
N VAL A 562 -29.10 -3.92 -2.04
CA VAL A 562 -29.30 -2.51 -2.39
C VAL A 562 -30.43 -2.38 -3.41
N ASP A 563 -31.54 -1.79 -2.98
CA ASP A 563 -32.82 -1.71 -3.71
C ASP A 563 -33.23 -3.09 -4.29
N ASP A 564 -33.43 -4.05 -3.38
CA ASP A 564 -33.84 -5.44 -3.67
C ASP A 564 -32.94 -6.18 -4.68
N GLY A 565 -31.65 -5.85 -4.68
CA GLY A 565 -30.65 -6.40 -5.59
C GLY A 565 -30.52 -5.68 -6.93
N ARG A 566 -31.23 -4.56 -7.14
CA ARG A 566 -31.09 -3.78 -8.38
C ARG A 566 -29.73 -3.08 -8.48
N PHE A 567 -29.07 -2.78 -7.36
CA PHE A 567 -27.70 -2.23 -7.34
C PHE A 567 -26.75 -3.12 -6.57
N ALA A 568 -25.46 -2.97 -6.88
CA ALA A 568 -24.42 -3.77 -6.24
C ALA A 568 -24.14 -3.28 -4.82
N VAL A 569 -24.05 -4.23 -3.90
CA VAL A 569 -23.30 -4.06 -2.65
C VAL A 569 -21.83 -3.86 -3.04
N LYS A 570 -21.10 -3.03 -2.30
CA LYS A 570 -19.68 -2.76 -2.54
C LYS A 570 -18.80 -3.29 -1.41
N ARG A 571 -17.68 -3.90 -1.79
CA ARG A 571 -16.63 -4.38 -0.89
C ARG A 571 -15.26 -4.16 -1.51
N LEU A 572 -14.21 -4.42 -0.77
CA LEU A 572 -12.83 -4.49 -1.26
C LEU A 572 -12.44 -5.94 -1.56
N VAL A 573 -11.41 -6.13 -2.37
CA VAL A 573 -10.78 -7.45 -2.59
C VAL A 573 -10.30 -8.01 -1.24
N GLY A 574 -10.79 -9.18 -0.87
CA GLY A 574 -10.48 -9.83 0.41
C GLY A 574 -11.39 -9.48 1.59
N ASP A 575 -12.34 -8.55 1.47
CA ASP A 575 -13.32 -8.28 2.54
C ASP A 575 -14.23 -9.50 2.76
N ASP A 576 -14.61 -9.76 4.01
CA ASP A 576 -15.67 -10.72 4.32
C ASP A 576 -17.07 -10.18 3.99
N ILE A 577 -17.93 -11.10 3.56
CA ILE A 577 -19.31 -10.83 3.17
C ILE A 577 -20.21 -11.79 3.94
N LEU A 578 -20.66 -11.32 5.10
CA LEU A 578 -21.75 -11.93 5.85
C LEU A 578 -23.04 -11.77 5.05
N VAL A 579 -23.69 -12.88 4.71
CA VAL A 579 -25.00 -12.90 4.04
C VAL A 579 -26.00 -13.61 4.93
N GLU A 580 -27.15 -12.99 5.11
CA GLU A 580 -28.27 -13.51 5.86
C GLU A 580 -29.55 -13.48 5.03
N ALA A 581 -30.53 -14.32 5.38
CA ALA A 581 -31.84 -14.38 4.74
C ALA A 581 -32.89 -15.01 5.67
N ASP A 582 -34.15 -14.67 5.44
CA ASP A 582 -35.30 -15.32 6.08
C ASP A 582 -35.75 -16.45 5.16
N VAL A 583 -35.84 -17.69 5.65
CA VAL A 583 -36.10 -18.88 4.80
C VAL A 583 -37.08 -19.82 5.49
N LEU A 584 -38.28 -19.89 4.93
CA LEU A 584 -39.47 -20.49 5.56
C LEU A 584 -40.29 -21.36 4.59
N MET A 585 -41.01 -22.33 5.15
CA MET A 585 -41.88 -23.28 4.44
C MET A 585 -43.06 -23.66 5.34
N ASP A 586 -44.17 -24.12 4.76
CA ASP A 586 -45.26 -24.71 5.53
C ASP A 586 -44.89 -26.07 6.15
N GLY A 587 -45.43 -26.35 7.35
CA GLY A 587 -45.24 -27.61 8.06
C GLY A 587 -44.26 -27.50 9.23
N HIS A 588 -43.43 -28.52 9.40
CA HIS A 588 -42.46 -28.67 10.51
C HIS A 588 -41.17 -29.41 10.11
N ASP A 589 -41.02 -29.65 8.80
CA ASP A 589 -39.90 -30.35 8.21
C ASP A 589 -38.67 -29.41 8.21
N ALA A 590 -37.47 -29.96 8.41
CA ALA A 590 -36.24 -29.17 8.39
C ALA A 590 -35.93 -28.64 6.98
N LEU A 591 -35.31 -27.46 6.92
CA LEU A 591 -34.78 -26.88 5.69
C LEU A 591 -33.25 -26.95 5.67
N ALA A 592 -32.67 -27.08 4.48
CA ALA A 592 -31.26 -26.87 4.23
C ALA A 592 -31.09 -25.64 3.33
N VAL A 593 -30.14 -24.77 3.68
CA VAL A 593 -29.93 -23.47 3.04
C VAL A 593 -28.46 -23.31 2.64
N GLU A 594 -28.23 -22.87 1.40
CA GLU A 594 -26.93 -22.78 0.74
C GLU A 594 -26.73 -21.35 0.22
N LEU A 595 -25.71 -20.66 0.75
CA LEU A 595 -25.18 -19.44 0.18
C LEU A 595 -24.33 -19.79 -1.05
N ARG A 596 -24.67 -19.22 -2.20
CA ARG A 596 -24.02 -19.46 -3.49
C ARG A 596 -23.34 -18.18 -3.94
N TRP A 597 -22.12 -18.26 -4.46
CA TRP A 597 -21.44 -17.09 -5.03
C TRP A 597 -20.54 -17.44 -6.22
N ARG A 598 -20.20 -16.45 -7.04
CA ARG A 598 -19.25 -16.56 -8.17
C ARG A 598 -18.76 -15.19 -8.66
N ALA A 599 -17.65 -15.17 -9.41
CA ALA A 599 -17.34 -14.04 -10.29
C ALA A 599 -18.30 -14.02 -11.50
N ASP A 600 -18.41 -12.88 -12.17
CA ASP A 600 -19.25 -12.76 -13.37
C ASP A 600 -18.75 -13.60 -14.56
N ASP A 601 -17.42 -13.81 -14.66
CA ASP A 601 -16.78 -14.62 -15.71
C ASP A 601 -16.63 -16.12 -15.37
N ASP A 602 -17.15 -16.56 -14.23
CA ASP A 602 -17.17 -17.98 -13.82
C ASP A 602 -18.56 -18.59 -14.04
N ASP A 603 -18.68 -19.67 -14.82
CA ASP A 603 -19.96 -20.39 -14.99
C ASP A 603 -20.38 -21.16 -13.72
N ALA A 604 -19.39 -21.58 -12.91
CA ALA A 604 -19.62 -22.39 -11.72
C ALA A 604 -19.95 -21.54 -10.48
N TRP A 605 -21.01 -21.93 -9.76
CA TRP A 605 -21.33 -21.38 -8.44
C TRP A 605 -20.58 -22.13 -7.34
N GLN A 606 -19.77 -21.39 -6.58
CA GLN A 606 -19.28 -21.84 -5.27
C GLN A 606 -20.45 -21.89 -4.27
N ARG A 607 -20.31 -22.69 -3.21
CA ARG A 607 -21.40 -23.07 -2.29
C ARG A 607 -20.88 -23.10 -0.85
N VAL A 608 -21.63 -22.51 0.07
CA VAL A 608 -21.38 -22.51 1.52
C VAL A 608 -22.69 -22.86 2.23
N SER A 609 -22.67 -23.78 3.19
CA SER A 609 -23.88 -24.06 4.00
C SER A 609 -24.16 -22.87 4.90
N MET A 610 -25.41 -22.42 4.95
CA MET A 610 -25.85 -21.43 5.94
C MET A 610 -26.21 -22.13 7.25
N VAL A 611 -26.10 -21.40 8.36
CA VAL A 611 -26.48 -21.82 9.71
C VAL A 611 -27.77 -21.12 10.13
N PRO A 612 -28.70 -21.79 10.83
CA PRO A 612 -29.89 -21.15 11.38
C PRO A 612 -29.54 -20.33 12.62
N LEU A 613 -30.12 -19.14 12.76
CA LEU A 613 -30.02 -18.29 13.95
C LEU A 613 -31.23 -18.44 14.88
N GLY A 614 -32.32 -19.04 14.39
CA GLY A 614 -33.64 -19.05 15.02
C GLY A 614 -34.62 -18.13 14.29
N ASN A 615 -35.92 -18.29 14.56
CA ASN A 615 -37.01 -17.53 13.91
C ASN A 615 -36.84 -17.44 12.38
N ASP A 616 -36.58 -18.59 11.74
CA ASP A 616 -36.38 -18.78 10.30
C ASP A 616 -35.29 -17.91 9.63
N ARG A 617 -34.44 -17.24 10.44
CA ARG A 617 -33.27 -16.47 9.97
C ARG A 617 -32.07 -17.40 9.79
N TRP A 618 -31.36 -17.24 8.67
CA TRP A 618 -30.17 -18.01 8.31
C TRP A 618 -28.99 -17.09 7.98
N ARG A 619 -27.76 -17.57 8.21
CA ARG A 619 -26.49 -16.82 8.03
C ARG A 619 -25.42 -17.67 7.35
N GLY A 620 -24.63 -17.07 6.46
CA GLY A 620 -23.42 -17.65 5.88
C GLY A 620 -22.40 -16.55 5.57
N ALA A 621 -21.17 -16.93 5.21
CA ALA A 621 -20.13 -15.97 4.86
C ALA A 621 -19.33 -16.43 3.64
N PHE A 622 -18.80 -15.48 2.87
CA PHE A 622 -17.80 -15.73 1.81
C PHE A 622 -16.88 -14.53 1.61
N ARG A 623 -15.77 -14.74 0.89
CA ARG A 623 -14.71 -13.75 0.67
C ARG A 623 -14.29 -13.75 -0.81
N PRO A 624 -14.47 -12.66 -1.57
CA PRO A 624 -14.10 -12.60 -2.98
C PRO A 624 -12.59 -12.31 -3.16
N GLU A 625 -11.88 -13.25 -3.78
CA GLU A 625 -10.43 -13.14 -3.99
C GLU A 625 -10.03 -12.22 -5.16
N ARG A 626 -10.96 -11.85 -6.05
CA ARG A 626 -10.71 -11.19 -7.34
C ARG A 626 -11.30 -9.78 -7.39
N LEU A 627 -10.65 -8.89 -8.14
CA LEU A 627 -11.14 -7.54 -8.43
C LEU A 627 -12.24 -7.57 -9.51
N GLY A 628 -13.37 -6.89 -9.29
CA GLY A 628 -14.44 -6.72 -10.27
C GLY A 628 -15.79 -7.33 -9.88
N ARG A 629 -16.62 -7.62 -10.88
CA ARG A 629 -18.03 -7.97 -10.69
C ARG A 629 -18.23 -9.41 -10.18
N HIS A 630 -19.03 -9.56 -9.14
CA HIS A 630 -19.40 -10.84 -8.55
C HIS A 630 -20.93 -10.90 -8.35
N HIS A 631 -21.44 -12.09 -8.07
CA HIS A 631 -22.85 -12.31 -7.72
C HIS A 631 -22.96 -13.32 -6.58
N TYR A 632 -23.95 -13.15 -5.71
CA TYR A 632 -24.34 -14.12 -4.68
C TYR A 632 -25.85 -14.38 -4.69
N ALA A 633 -26.28 -15.52 -4.20
CA ALA A 633 -27.69 -15.91 -4.11
C ALA A 633 -27.88 -16.92 -2.97
N VAL A 634 -29.06 -16.95 -2.36
CA VAL A 634 -29.43 -17.97 -1.38
C VAL A 634 -30.28 -19.04 -2.08
N ALA A 635 -30.00 -20.32 -1.84
CA ALA A 635 -30.84 -21.44 -2.28
C ALA A 635 -31.29 -22.26 -1.08
N ALA A 636 -32.53 -22.76 -1.14
CA ALA A 636 -33.12 -23.53 -0.04
C ALA A 636 -33.93 -24.71 -0.57
N TRP A 637 -33.95 -25.81 0.17
CA TRP A 637 -34.76 -27.01 -0.11
C TRP A 637 -35.12 -27.70 1.21
N ARG A 638 -36.12 -28.60 1.18
CA ARG A 638 -36.44 -29.42 2.36
C ARG A 638 -35.32 -30.42 2.62
N ASP A 639 -34.75 -30.43 3.82
CA ASP A 639 -33.80 -31.45 4.24
C ASP A 639 -34.53 -32.70 4.75
N VAL A 640 -34.66 -33.69 3.85
CA VAL A 640 -35.28 -34.98 4.17
C VAL A 640 -34.49 -35.73 5.26
N PHE A 641 -33.16 -35.71 5.21
CA PHE A 641 -32.34 -36.43 6.19
C PHE A 641 -32.23 -35.67 7.51
N GLY A 642 -32.11 -34.35 7.47
CA GLY A 642 -32.16 -33.49 8.66
C GLY A 642 -33.49 -33.62 9.42
N THR A 643 -34.62 -33.67 8.72
CA THR A 643 -35.95 -33.91 9.31
C THR A 643 -35.98 -35.28 9.99
N PHE A 644 -35.67 -36.34 9.24
CA PHE A 644 -35.60 -37.71 9.73
C PHE A 644 -34.71 -37.84 10.98
N ARG A 645 -33.50 -37.27 10.96
CA ARG A 645 -32.54 -37.35 12.07
C ARG A 645 -33.07 -36.65 13.32
N ALA A 646 -33.69 -35.49 13.17
CA ALA A 646 -34.31 -34.75 14.28
C ALA A 646 -35.55 -35.46 14.86
N GLU A 647 -36.29 -36.22 14.06
CA GLU A 647 -37.34 -37.11 14.57
C GLU A 647 -36.79 -38.32 15.30
N LEU A 648 -35.81 -39.02 14.72
CA LEU A 648 -35.13 -40.18 15.30
C LEU A 648 -34.55 -39.86 16.69
N GLU A 649 -33.87 -38.72 16.81
CA GLU A 649 -33.31 -38.22 18.07
C GLU A 649 -34.39 -37.96 19.13
N LYS A 650 -35.50 -37.30 18.76
CA LYS A 650 -36.65 -37.05 19.67
C LYS A 650 -37.33 -38.35 20.10
N LYS A 651 -37.61 -39.26 19.16
CA LYS A 651 -38.26 -40.57 19.43
C LYS A 651 -37.40 -41.42 20.36
N HIS A 652 -36.10 -41.52 20.08
CA HIS A 652 -35.15 -42.23 20.94
C HIS A 652 -35.07 -41.61 22.35
N THR A 653 -34.94 -40.29 22.45
CA THR A 653 -34.86 -39.57 23.74
C THR A 653 -36.14 -39.74 24.57
N ALA A 654 -37.29 -39.86 23.91
CA ALA A 654 -38.59 -40.16 24.55
C ALA A 654 -38.79 -41.64 24.90
N GLY A 655 -37.82 -42.53 24.63
CA GLY A 655 -37.92 -43.96 24.93
C GLY A 655 -38.86 -44.75 24.01
N VAL A 656 -39.19 -44.21 22.83
CA VAL A 656 -40.01 -44.88 21.81
C VAL A 656 -39.15 -45.93 21.08
N ASP A 657 -39.75 -47.05 20.66
CA ASP A 657 -39.09 -47.97 19.74
C ASP A 657 -38.88 -47.29 18.37
N VAL A 658 -37.63 -47.27 17.91
CA VAL A 658 -37.19 -46.65 16.65
C VAL A 658 -36.78 -47.70 15.61
N SER A 659 -37.18 -48.96 15.80
CA SER A 659 -36.82 -50.09 14.92
C SER A 659 -37.19 -49.87 13.44
N VAL A 660 -38.27 -49.12 13.16
CA VAL A 660 -38.69 -48.74 11.81
C VAL A 660 -37.85 -47.59 11.27
N GLU A 661 -37.64 -46.53 12.06
CA GLU A 661 -36.83 -45.37 11.68
C GLU A 661 -35.37 -45.76 11.40
N LEU A 662 -34.79 -46.72 12.14
CA LEU A 662 -33.43 -47.23 11.84
C LEU A 662 -33.32 -47.88 10.46
N GLU A 663 -34.43 -48.39 9.92
CA GLU A 663 -34.53 -48.96 8.58
C GLU A 663 -34.79 -47.90 7.51
N GLU A 664 -35.68 -46.94 7.78
CA GLU A 664 -35.85 -45.74 6.94
C GLU A 664 -34.53 -44.98 6.76
N GLY A 665 -33.77 -44.75 7.84
CA GLY A 665 -32.47 -44.08 7.79
C GLY A 665 -31.44 -44.84 6.97
N ALA A 666 -31.41 -46.18 7.05
CA ALA A 666 -30.54 -47.00 6.23
C ALA A 666 -30.93 -46.96 4.74
N GLN A 667 -32.22 -46.89 4.43
CA GLN A 667 -32.73 -46.71 3.08
C GLN A 667 -32.45 -45.31 2.52
N LEU A 668 -32.57 -44.25 3.33
CA LEU A 668 -32.18 -42.89 2.96
C LEU A 668 -30.68 -42.79 2.61
N VAL A 669 -29.80 -43.37 3.43
CA VAL A 669 -28.35 -43.42 3.16
C VAL A 669 -28.04 -44.25 1.91
N THR A 670 -28.67 -45.42 1.74
CA THR A 670 -28.48 -46.27 0.56
C THR A 670 -28.97 -45.59 -0.72
N HIS A 671 -30.11 -44.90 -0.66
CA HIS A 671 -30.63 -44.11 -1.77
C HIS A 671 -29.69 -42.96 -2.13
N ALA A 672 -29.17 -42.23 -1.14
CA ALA A 672 -28.19 -41.17 -1.35
C ALA A 672 -26.89 -41.71 -1.98
N ALA A 673 -26.33 -42.81 -1.48
CA ALA A 673 -25.13 -43.43 -2.06
C ALA A 673 -25.32 -43.79 -3.55
N GLY A 674 -26.48 -44.32 -3.92
CA GLY A 674 -26.82 -44.69 -5.31
C GLY A 674 -27.16 -43.53 -6.25
N HIS A 675 -27.44 -42.32 -5.74
CA HIS A 675 -27.91 -41.18 -6.55
C HIS A 675 -27.13 -39.86 -6.32
N ALA A 676 -26.09 -39.87 -5.48
CA ALA A 676 -25.32 -38.67 -5.16
C ALA A 676 -24.60 -38.08 -6.40
N PRO A 677 -24.41 -36.75 -6.46
CA PRO A 677 -23.76 -36.10 -7.58
C PRO A 677 -22.24 -36.38 -7.58
N LYS A 678 -21.57 -36.13 -8.71
CA LYS A 678 -20.15 -36.47 -8.92
C LYS A 678 -19.18 -35.74 -7.99
N ASP A 679 -19.60 -34.64 -7.38
CA ASP A 679 -18.86 -33.82 -6.41
C ASP A 679 -19.09 -34.23 -4.94
N ALA A 680 -19.92 -35.24 -4.67
CA ALA A 680 -20.17 -35.78 -3.33
C ALA A 680 -19.12 -36.85 -2.90
N PRO A 681 -18.94 -37.10 -1.59
CA PRO A 681 -18.01 -38.11 -1.07
C PRO A 681 -18.56 -39.55 -1.25
N LEU A 682 -18.69 -39.99 -2.49
CA LEU A 682 -19.25 -41.29 -2.89
C LEU A 682 -18.60 -42.49 -2.17
N GLY A 683 -17.28 -42.45 -1.91
CA GLY A 683 -16.60 -43.49 -1.15
C GLY A 683 -17.10 -43.60 0.30
N THR A 684 -17.22 -42.45 0.98
CA THR A 684 -17.72 -42.37 2.36
C THR A 684 -19.20 -42.76 2.46
N LEU A 685 -20.00 -42.40 1.45
CA LEU A 685 -21.42 -42.77 1.36
C LEU A 685 -21.63 -44.28 1.24
N HIS A 686 -20.90 -44.95 0.34
CA HIS A 686 -20.95 -46.40 0.23
C HIS A 686 -20.45 -47.07 1.52
N GLN A 687 -19.31 -46.64 2.08
CA GLN A 687 -18.82 -47.15 3.37
C GLN A 687 -19.83 -46.98 4.52
N LEU A 688 -20.61 -45.89 4.53
CA LEU A 688 -21.66 -45.68 5.53
C LEU A 688 -22.86 -46.62 5.31
N ALA A 689 -23.30 -46.80 4.07
CA ALA A 689 -24.35 -47.75 3.71
C ALA A 689 -23.93 -49.20 4.06
N ASP A 690 -22.71 -49.60 3.70
CA ASP A 690 -22.12 -50.90 4.01
C ASP A 690 -22.06 -51.13 5.53
N ARG A 691 -21.67 -50.11 6.31
CA ARG A 691 -21.66 -50.18 7.79
C ARG A 691 -23.05 -50.31 8.39
N LEU A 692 -24.05 -49.63 7.85
CA LEU A 692 -25.44 -49.74 8.29
C LEU A 692 -26.04 -51.12 7.97
N GLN A 693 -25.67 -51.72 6.83
CA GLN A 693 -26.06 -53.09 6.47
C GLN A 693 -25.32 -54.12 7.34
N ALA A 694 -24.01 -53.98 7.52
CA ALA A 694 -23.21 -54.87 8.38
C ALA A 694 -23.64 -54.83 9.87
N THR A 695 -24.23 -53.71 10.31
CA THR A 695 -24.80 -53.54 11.66
C THR A 695 -26.32 -53.77 11.71
N ALA A 696 -26.93 -54.43 10.71
CA ALA A 696 -28.40 -54.59 10.60
C ALA A 696 -29.08 -55.12 11.87
N GLN A 697 -28.40 -55.99 12.63
CA GLN A 697 -28.88 -56.61 13.89
C GLN A 697 -28.50 -55.83 15.17
N ASP A 698 -27.70 -54.77 15.07
CA ASP A 698 -27.24 -53.94 16.18
C ASP A 698 -27.92 -52.56 16.11
N ALA A 699 -29.09 -52.46 16.72
CA ALA A 699 -29.90 -51.24 16.74
C ALA A 699 -29.16 -50.05 17.40
N ALA A 700 -28.33 -50.30 18.42
CA ALA A 700 -27.59 -49.25 19.13
C ALA A 700 -26.47 -48.68 18.25
N HIS A 701 -25.77 -49.52 17.49
CA HIS A 701 -24.76 -49.08 16.54
C HIS A 701 -25.39 -48.38 15.32
N ARG A 702 -26.48 -48.90 14.75
CA ARG A 702 -27.24 -48.23 13.68
C ARG A 702 -27.71 -46.83 14.10
N LEU A 703 -28.27 -46.72 15.30
CA LEU A 703 -28.70 -45.44 15.88
C LEU A 703 -27.53 -44.45 15.99
N LYS A 704 -26.40 -44.90 16.55
CA LYS A 704 -25.19 -44.08 16.65
C LYS A 704 -24.71 -43.60 15.27
N LEU A 705 -24.72 -44.47 14.26
CA LEU A 705 -24.32 -44.12 12.88
C LEU A 705 -25.26 -43.10 12.23
N LEU A 706 -26.57 -43.19 12.45
CA LEU A 706 -27.55 -42.30 11.84
C LEU A 706 -27.62 -40.91 12.51
N LEU A 707 -27.35 -40.83 13.81
CA LEU A 707 -27.29 -39.57 14.55
C LEU A 707 -25.95 -38.83 14.42
N ASP A 708 -24.88 -39.54 14.04
CA ASP A 708 -23.50 -39.02 13.93
C ASP A 708 -23.41 -37.70 13.13
N PRO A 709 -22.78 -36.63 13.65
CA PRO A 709 -22.58 -35.39 12.92
C PRO A 709 -21.84 -35.56 11.57
N ALA A 710 -20.93 -36.52 11.47
CA ALA A 710 -20.24 -36.82 10.20
C ALA A 710 -21.19 -37.43 9.17
N THR A 711 -22.12 -38.30 9.61
CA THR A 711 -23.20 -38.82 8.75
C THR A 711 -24.09 -37.70 8.24
N ALA A 712 -24.51 -36.78 9.12
CA ALA A 712 -25.33 -35.63 8.72
C ALA A 712 -24.62 -34.74 7.68
N HIS A 713 -23.32 -34.44 7.89
CA HIS A 713 -22.50 -33.66 6.97
C HIS A 713 -22.36 -34.33 5.60
N VAL A 714 -22.08 -35.65 5.58
CA VAL A 714 -21.95 -36.45 4.36
C VAL A 714 -23.28 -36.54 3.60
N MET A 715 -24.41 -36.71 4.30
CA MET A 715 -25.74 -36.75 3.70
C MET A 715 -26.17 -35.40 3.10
N ALA A 716 -25.82 -34.28 3.75
CA ALA A 716 -26.08 -32.94 3.21
C ALA A 716 -25.33 -32.70 1.88
N GLN A 717 -24.09 -33.18 1.77
CA GLN A 717 -23.30 -33.14 0.51
C GLN A 717 -23.85 -34.09 -0.57
N ALA A 718 -24.36 -35.25 -0.16
CA ALA A 718 -24.87 -36.28 -1.06
C ALA A 718 -26.17 -35.92 -1.81
N SER A 719 -26.92 -34.92 -1.31
CA SER A 719 -28.31 -34.73 -1.70
C SER A 719 -28.49 -34.17 -3.12
N HIS A 720 -28.65 -35.08 -4.08
CA HIS A 720 -29.16 -34.83 -5.43
C HIS A 720 -30.68 -34.60 -5.42
N PHE A 721 -31.41 -35.20 -4.47
CA PHE A 721 -32.85 -34.99 -4.30
C PHE A 721 -33.10 -33.83 -3.33
N ARG A 722 -33.27 -32.63 -3.90
CA ARG A 722 -33.54 -31.38 -3.16
C ARG A 722 -35.00 -30.96 -3.38
N PRO A 723 -35.97 -31.40 -2.54
CA PRO A 723 -37.39 -31.15 -2.76
C PRO A 723 -37.72 -29.66 -2.61
N PHE A 724 -38.61 -29.18 -3.46
CA PHE A 724 -39.07 -27.79 -3.49
C PHE A 724 -37.94 -26.75 -3.65
N ARG A 725 -36.79 -27.15 -4.22
CA ARG A 725 -35.59 -26.29 -4.28
C ARG A 725 -35.87 -24.95 -4.97
N VAL A 726 -35.87 -23.90 -4.17
CA VAL A 726 -35.93 -22.50 -4.59
C VAL A 726 -34.53 -21.88 -4.60
N GLN A 727 -34.38 -20.76 -5.31
CA GLN A 727 -33.22 -19.87 -5.20
C GLN A 727 -33.69 -18.43 -5.34
N SER A 728 -33.07 -17.51 -4.59
CA SER A 728 -33.26 -16.08 -4.75
C SER A 728 -32.84 -15.60 -6.15
N VAL A 729 -33.18 -14.34 -6.46
CA VAL A 729 -32.48 -13.59 -7.50
C VAL A 729 -30.96 -13.54 -7.20
N PRO A 730 -30.08 -13.48 -8.21
CA PRO A 730 -28.68 -13.13 -8.02
C PRO A 730 -28.55 -11.67 -7.57
N TYR A 731 -27.96 -11.45 -6.41
CA TYR A 731 -27.59 -10.14 -5.90
C TYR A 731 -26.21 -9.76 -6.41
N PRO A 732 -26.05 -8.59 -7.06
CA PRO A 732 -24.76 -8.16 -7.58
C PRO A 732 -23.83 -7.63 -6.47
N LEU A 733 -22.53 -7.83 -6.68
CA LEU A 733 -21.45 -7.41 -5.81
C LEU A 733 -20.35 -6.74 -6.63
N GLU A 734 -19.94 -5.55 -6.24
CA GLU A 734 -18.81 -4.82 -6.83
C GLU A 734 -17.61 -4.91 -5.87
N VAL A 735 -16.55 -5.59 -6.30
CA VAL A 735 -15.33 -5.78 -5.50
C VAL A 735 -14.23 -4.88 -6.04
N GLU A 736 -13.80 -3.90 -5.25
CA GLU A 736 -12.87 -2.84 -5.67
C GLU A 736 -11.50 -2.95 -4.97
N ARG A 737 -10.48 -2.23 -5.47
CA ARG A 737 -9.16 -2.14 -4.82
C ARG A 737 -9.23 -1.24 -3.58
N SER A 738 -8.34 -1.43 -2.60
CA SER A 738 -8.34 -0.68 -1.34
C SER A 738 -8.29 0.84 -1.48
N GLY A 739 -7.68 1.37 -2.55
CA GLY A 739 -7.73 2.79 -2.91
C GLY A 739 -9.16 3.37 -3.07
N ALA A 740 -10.18 2.52 -3.22
CA ALA A 740 -11.58 2.94 -3.24
C ALA A 740 -12.09 3.37 -1.85
N ALA A 741 -11.49 2.89 -0.75
CA ALA A 741 -11.88 3.20 0.62
C ALA A 741 -10.78 3.85 1.47
N PHE A 742 -9.50 3.64 1.14
CA PHE A 742 -8.35 4.27 1.81
C PHE A 742 -7.45 5.00 0.81
N ALA A 743 -7.40 6.33 0.91
CA ALA A 743 -6.50 7.17 0.16
C ALA A 743 -6.45 8.59 0.75
N SER A 744 -5.30 9.24 0.60
CA SER A 744 -5.08 10.65 0.92
C SER A 744 -4.76 11.42 -0.37
N TRP A 745 -5.61 12.38 -0.72
CA TRP A 745 -5.57 13.13 -1.98
C TRP A 745 -5.03 14.55 -1.78
N TYR A 746 -4.19 15.02 -2.71
CA TYR A 746 -3.74 16.42 -2.79
C TYR A 746 -4.10 17.01 -4.15
N GLU A 747 -4.84 18.12 -4.17
CA GLU A 747 -5.23 18.87 -5.37
C GLU A 747 -4.30 20.07 -5.58
N LEU A 748 -3.72 20.20 -6.77
CA LEU A 748 -2.96 21.39 -7.18
C LEU A 748 -3.25 21.76 -8.63
N PHE A 749 -3.06 23.04 -8.98
CA PHE A 749 -3.15 23.51 -10.36
C PHE A 749 -1.78 23.42 -11.05
N PRO A 750 -1.58 22.58 -12.09
CA PRO A 750 -0.28 22.41 -12.75
C PRO A 750 0.32 23.73 -13.28
N ARG A 751 -0.52 24.69 -13.65
CA ARG A 751 -0.12 26.02 -14.12
C ARG A 751 0.51 26.93 -13.05
N SER A 752 0.31 26.65 -11.76
CA SER A 752 0.91 27.39 -10.65
C SER A 752 2.18 26.74 -10.11
N ALA A 753 2.53 25.53 -10.55
CA ALA A 753 3.72 24.81 -10.08
C ALA A 753 5.05 25.50 -10.45
N SER A 754 5.01 26.58 -11.23
CA SER A 754 6.16 27.39 -11.65
C SER A 754 6.88 28.12 -10.51
N GLY A 755 6.19 28.39 -9.39
CA GLY A 755 6.67 29.27 -8.32
C GLY A 755 6.67 30.76 -8.68
N ASP A 756 6.04 31.16 -9.80
CA ASP A 756 6.05 32.52 -10.33
C ASP A 756 4.70 32.87 -10.97
N GLU A 757 4.03 33.91 -10.46
CA GLU A 757 2.71 34.36 -10.93
C GLU A 757 2.71 34.91 -12.37
N GLN A 758 3.88 35.21 -12.94
CA GLN A 758 4.03 35.66 -14.32
C GLN A 758 4.38 34.51 -15.29
N ARG A 759 4.76 33.33 -14.77
CA ARG A 759 5.15 32.16 -15.57
C ARG A 759 4.15 31.03 -15.41
N HIS A 760 3.49 30.65 -16.50
CA HIS A 760 2.68 29.42 -16.54
C HIS A 760 3.57 28.20 -16.30
N GLY A 761 3.25 27.40 -15.29
CA GLY A 761 3.92 26.14 -14.96
C GLY A 761 3.65 25.02 -15.97
N THR A 762 4.56 24.05 -16.02
CA THR A 762 4.53 22.89 -16.91
C THR A 762 4.45 21.59 -16.11
N PHE A 763 4.18 20.46 -16.75
CA PHE A 763 4.28 19.15 -16.11
C PHE A 763 5.69 18.84 -15.56
N ARG A 764 6.75 19.48 -16.09
CA ARG A 764 8.11 19.39 -15.53
C ARG A 764 8.25 20.16 -14.22
N ASP A 765 7.58 21.30 -14.06
CA ASP A 765 7.55 22.03 -12.79
C ASP A 765 6.77 21.22 -11.73
N VAL A 766 5.65 20.60 -12.10
CA VAL A 766 4.90 19.68 -11.23
C VAL A 766 5.75 18.47 -10.79
N ALA A 767 6.58 17.92 -11.68
CA ALA A 767 7.47 16.82 -11.33
C ALA A 767 8.46 17.18 -10.19
N GLY A 768 8.83 18.46 -10.06
CA GLY A 768 9.63 18.95 -8.93
C GLY A 768 8.89 18.99 -7.58
N ARG A 769 7.55 19.00 -7.59
CA ARG A 769 6.71 19.02 -6.37
C ARG A 769 6.43 17.63 -5.78
N LEU A 770 6.59 16.56 -6.56
CA LEU A 770 6.18 15.19 -6.19
C LEU A 770 6.78 14.73 -4.86
N GLY A 771 8.06 14.99 -4.60
CA GLY A 771 8.74 14.60 -3.37
C GLY A 771 8.13 15.24 -2.11
N ALA A 772 7.80 16.53 -2.16
CA ALA A 772 7.16 17.22 -1.04
C ALA A 772 5.73 16.71 -0.79
N ILE A 773 4.99 16.39 -1.85
CA ILE A 773 3.63 15.84 -1.76
C ILE A 773 3.66 14.41 -1.17
N ARG A 774 4.62 13.56 -1.56
CA ARG A 774 4.81 12.24 -0.95
C ARG A 774 5.31 12.33 0.49
N ALA A 775 6.15 13.31 0.83
CA ALA A 775 6.62 13.56 2.20
C ALA A 775 5.50 13.99 3.16
N MET A 776 4.51 14.75 2.68
CA MET A 776 3.24 15.00 3.40
C MET A 776 2.35 13.76 3.55
N GLY A 777 2.74 12.61 2.99
CA GLY A 777 2.03 11.34 3.15
C GLY A 777 0.78 11.18 2.29
N PHE A 778 0.68 11.91 1.17
CA PHE A 778 -0.38 11.69 0.18
C PHE A 778 -0.11 10.45 -0.70
N ASP A 779 -1.18 9.89 -1.26
CA ASP A 779 -1.19 8.69 -2.13
C ASP A 779 -1.65 9.00 -3.57
N VAL A 780 -2.39 10.11 -3.72
CA VAL A 780 -3.02 10.57 -4.96
C VAL A 780 -2.73 12.05 -5.18
N LEU A 781 -2.30 12.39 -6.39
CA LEU A 781 -2.17 13.75 -6.89
C LEU A 781 -3.27 14.03 -7.90
N TYR A 782 -4.17 14.96 -7.57
CA TYR A 782 -5.33 15.32 -8.36
C TYR A 782 -5.12 16.66 -9.08
N PHE A 783 -5.46 16.72 -10.36
CA PHE A 783 -5.43 17.94 -11.17
C PHE A 783 -6.84 18.35 -11.65
N PRO A 784 -7.19 19.65 -11.55
CA PRO A 784 -8.22 20.26 -12.39
C PRO A 784 -7.93 20.05 -13.89
N PRO A 785 -8.88 20.32 -14.80
CA PRO A 785 -8.75 20.02 -16.22
C PRO A 785 -7.44 20.48 -16.87
N ILE A 786 -6.73 19.54 -17.49
CA ILE A 786 -5.40 19.77 -18.11
C ILE A 786 -5.47 20.12 -19.60
N HIS A 787 -6.65 20.50 -20.09
CA HIS A 787 -7.01 20.64 -21.50
C HIS A 787 -6.89 22.09 -22.02
N PRO A 788 -6.86 22.34 -23.34
CA PRO A 788 -6.93 23.69 -23.91
C PRO A 788 -8.10 24.52 -23.34
N ILE A 789 -7.87 25.79 -23.01
CA ILE A 789 -8.86 26.66 -22.35
C ILE A 789 -9.43 27.68 -23.35
N GLY A 790 -10.75 27.80 -23.40
CA GLY A 790 -11.48 28.74 -24.26
C GLY A 790 -11.04 30.20 -24.10
N ARG A 791 -11.22 30.99 -25.16
CA ARG A 791 -10.88 32.42 -25.26
C ARG A 791 -12.14 33.27 -25.33
N THR A 792 -13.17 32.80 -26.04
CA THR A 792 -14.51 33.40 -26.07
C THR A 792 -15.14 33.37 -24.68
N ASN A 793 -15.68 34.51 -24.23
CA ASN A 793 -16.24 34.73 -22.89
C ASN A 793 -15.33 34.38 -21.70
N ARG A 794 -14.01 34.20 -21.92
CA ARG A 794 -13.06 33.80 -20.86
C ARG A 794 -13.18 34.69 -19.62
N LYS A 795 -13.38 34.05 -18.46
CA LYS A 795 -13.42 34.72 -17.16
C LYS A 795 -12.03 35.20 -16.72
N GLY A 796 -12.00 36.39 -16.13
CA GLY A 796 -10.78 37.00 -15.58
C GLY A 796 -10.62 36.80 -14.07
N ARG A 797 -9.58 37.41 -13.50
CA ARG A 797 -9.30 37.43 -12.04
C ARG A 797 -10.56 37.66 -11.21
N ASN A 798 -10.65 36.98 -10.06
CA ASN A 798 -11.80 37.02 -9.14
C ASN A 798 -13.18 36.77 -9.81
N ASN A 799 -13.27 35.82 -10.75
CA ASN A 799 -14.52 35.46 -11.46
C ASN A 799 -15.09 36.65 -12.27
N SER A 800 -14.21 37.52 -12.80
CA SER A 800 -14.61 38.63 -13.68
C SER A 800 -15.24 38.11 -14.97
N LEU A 801 -16.32 38.75 -15.43
CA LEU A 801 -16.96 38.46 -16.73
C LEU A 801 -16.12 38.85 -17.95
N ARG A 802 -14.93 39.43 -17.75
CA ARG A 802 -13.96 39.76 -18.80
C ARG A 802 -12.54 39.47 -18.32
N ALA A 803 -11.82 38.60 -19.03
CA ALA A 803 -10.39 38.40 -18.87
C ALA A 803 -9.57 39.59 -19.38
N GLY A 804 -8.52 39.94 -18.65
CA GLY A 804 -7.45 40.82 -19.11
C GLY A 804 -6.50 40.13 -20.11
N PRO A 805 -5.66 40.90 -20.83
CA PRO A 805 -4.63 40.33 -21.70
C PRO A 805 -3.70 39.40 -20.92
N GLY A 806 -3.54 38.16 -21.39
CA GLY A 806 -2.69 37.15 -20.76
C GLY A 806 -3.32 36.40 -19.57
N GLU A 807 -4.54 36.73 -19.13
CA GLU A 807 -5.17 35.99 -18.03
C GLU A 807 -5.55 34.55 -18.46
N PRO A 808 -5.26 33.53 -17.63
CA PRO A 808 -5.31 32.12 -18.06
C PRO A 808 -6.75 31.58 -18.15
N GLY A 809 -7.71 32.20 -17.47
CA GLY A 809 -9.11 31.74 -17.45
C GLY A 809 -9.36 30.53 -16.56
N SER A 810 -10.60 30.03 -16.60
CA SER A 810 -11.00 28.81 -15.87
C SER A 810 -10.53 27.55 -16.61
N PRO A 811 -9.81 26.60 -15.95
CA PRO A 811 -9.50 25.30 -16.56
C PRO A 811 -10.76 24.53 -16.97
N TYR A 812 -11.86 24.73 -16.24
CA TYR A 812 -13.17 24.13 -16.51
C TYR A 812 -13.84 24.66 -17.80
N ALA A 813 -13.31 25.72 -18.42
CA ALA A 813 -13.70 26.19 -19.75
C ALA A 813 -12.96 25.40 -20.86
N ILE A 814 -13.16 24.08 -20.85
CA ILE A 814 -12.46 23.10 -21.69
C ILE A 814 -12.79 23.31 -23.17
N GLY A 815 -11.77 23.36 -24.02
CA GLY A 815 -11.87 23.43 -25.47
C GLY A 815 -11.31 24.71 -26.06
N ALA A 816 -10.50 24.56 -27.09
CA ALA A 816 -10.07 25.64 -27.98
C ALA A 816 -9.70 25.07 -29.36
N ALA A 817 -9.21 25.91 -30.27
CA ALA A 817 -8.72 25.49 -31.58
C ALA A 817 -7.58 24.44 -31.50
N GLU A 818 -6.89 24.37 -30.37
CA GLU A 818 -5.81 23.41 -30.09
C GLU A 818 -6.29 22.02 -29.61
N GLY A 819 -7.58 21.82 -29.31
CA GLY A 819 -8.14 20.51 -28.93
C GLY A 819 -9.23 20.56 -27.84
N GLY A 820 -9.71 19.37 -27.44
CA GLY A 820 -10.77 19.16 -26.45
C GLY A 820 -10.31 18.33 -25.24
N HIS A 821 -11.22 17.53 -24.67
CA HIS A 821 -10.97 16.68 -23.48
C HIS A 821 -9.92 15.56 -23.66
N ASP A 822 -9.49 15.29 -24.89
CA ASP A 822 -8.41 14.35 -25.24
C ASP A 822 -7.05 15.05 -25.47
N ALA A 823 -7.02 16.39 -25.43
CA ALA A 823 -5.81 17.18 -25.65
C ALA A 823 -5.18 17.68 -24.34
N VAL A 824 -3.89 18.00 -24.40
CA VAL A 824 -3.13 18.69 -23.34
C VAL A 824 -3.09 20.20 -23.64
N HIS A 825 -3.25 21.04 -22.61
CA HIS A 825 -3.09 22.49 -22.73
C HIS A 825 -1.65 22.84 -23.19
N PRO A 826 -1.44 23.58 -24.30
CA PRO A 826 -0.11 23.75 -24.88
C PRO A 826 0.95 24.35 -23.94
N GLN A 827 0.56 25.15 -22.94
CA GLN A 827 1.48 25.71 -21.94
C GLN A 827 1.86 24.73 -20.81
N LEU A 828 1.20 23.57 -20.68
CA LEU A 828 1.59 22.52 -19.74
C LEU A 828 2.69 21.61 -20.32
N GLY A 829 2.77 21.51 -21.65
CA GLY A 829 3.66 20.62 -22.39
C GLY A 829 2.89 19.78 -23.40
N THR A 830 3.42 18.59 -23.69
CA THR A 830 2.82 17.60 -24.60
C THR A 830 2.25 16.40 -23.83
N LEU A 831 1.53 15.50 -24.52
CA LEU A 831 1.15 14.19 -23.97
C LEU A 831 2.37 13.37 -23.51
N GLU A 832 3.52 13.54 -24.16
CA GLU A 832 4.76 12.89 -23.78
C GLU A 832 5.39 13.49 -22.51
N ASP A 833 5.11 14.77 -22.20
CA ASP A 833 5.43 15.37 -20.90
C ASP A 833 4.47 14.90 -19.80
N PHE A 834 3.19 14.66 -20.13
CA PHE A 834 2.25 14.02 -19.21
C PHE A 834 2.70 12.60 -18.85
N ARG A 835 3.12 11.79 -19.83
CA ARG A 835 3.69 10.45 -19.59
C ARG A 835 4.93 10.50 -18.70
N ARG A 836 5.85 11.45 -18.93
CA ARG A 836 7.01 11.69 -18.04
C ARG A 836 6.58 12.01 -16.60
N LEU A 837 5.55 12.85 -16.42
CA LEU A 837 5.02 13.18 -15.09
C LEU A 837 4.35 11.98 -14.41
N ARG A 838 3.53 11.21 -15.14
CA ARG A 838 2.91 9.96 -14.68
C ARG A 838 3.96 8.96 -14.19
N ASP A 839 5.00 8.74 -14.98
CA ASP A 839 6.04 7.77 -14.65
C ASP A 839 6.89 8.24 -13.46
N ALA A 840 7.14 9.55 -13.34
CA ALA A 840 7.78 10.15 -12.17
C ALA A 840 6.89 10.07 -10.91
N ALA A 841 5.58 10.27 -11.03
CA ALA A 841 4.63 10.14 -9.92
C ALA A 841 4.56 8.68 -9.42
N ARG A 842 4.44 7.71 -10.33
CA ARG A 842 4.48 6.27 -10.00
C ARG A 842 5.80 5.87 -9.32
N ALA A 843 6.94 6.41 -9.78
CA ALA A 843 8.24 6.19 -9.14
C ALA A 843 8.37 6.83 -7.73
N GLN A 844 7.43 7.69 -7.34
CA GLN A 844 7.32 8.30 -6.01
C GLN A 844 6.15 7.73 -5.19
N GLY A 845 5.47 6.67 -5.66
CA GLY A 845 4.30 6.10 -4.98
C GLY A 845 3.06 7.02 -4.99
N LEU A 846 2.89 7.83 -6.03
CA LEU A 846 1.72 8.69 -6.25
C LEU A 846 0.94 8.25 -7.49
N GLU A 847 -0.36 8.02 -7.34
CA GLU A 847 -1.27 7.93 -8.49
C GLU A 847 -1.68 9.32 -8.99
N LEU A 848 -1.92 9.46 -10.29
CA LEU A 848 -2.56 10.66 -10.85
C LEU A 848 -4.08 10.48 -10.92
N ALA A 849 -4.81 11.52 -10.51
CA ALA A 849 -6.24 11.69 -10.75
C ALA A 849 -6.50 12.89 -11.64
N LEU A 850 -7.40 12.76 -12.62
CA LEU A 850 -7.82 13.86 -13.48
C LEU A 850 -9.27 14.25 -13.19
N ASP A 851 -9.57 15.54 -13.34
CA ASP A 851 -10.94 16.00 -13.47
C ASP A 851 -11.58 15.52 -14.78
N PHE A 852 -12.89 15.24 -14.74
CA PHE A 852 -13.70 14.93 -15.92
C PHE A 852 -15.00 15.77 -15.93
N ALA A 853 -14.87 17.05 -16.32
CA ALA A 853 -16.00 17.95 -16.54
C ALA A 853 -16.63 17.82 -17.94
N ILE A 854 -17.82 17.23 -17.99
CA ILE A 854 -18.62 17.14 -19.22
C ILE A 854 -19.34 18.47 -19.49
N GLN A 855 -18.59 19.38 -20.13
CA GLN A 855 -19.01 20.69 -20.64
C GLN A 855 -17.97 21.19 -21.65
N CYS A 856 -18.29 22.25 -22.40
CA CYS A 856 -17.44 22.79 -23.44
C CYS A 856 -17.37 24.32 -23.36
N SER A 857 -16.24 24.93 -23.68
CA SER A 857 -16.17 26.35 -23.99
C SER A 857 -16.86 26.64 -25.35
N PRO A 858 -17.22 27.89 -25.66
CA PRO A 858 -17.71 28.27 -26.99
C PRO A 858 -16.71 28.00 -28.14
N ASP A 859 -15.43 27.77 -27.84
CA ASP A 859 -14.36 27.50 -28.81
C ASP A 859 -14.04 25.99 -28.94
N HIS A 860 -14.76 25.10 -28.24
CA HIS A 860 -14.50 23.66 -28.28
C HIS A 860 -14.83 23.05 -29.67
N PRO A 861 -13.96 22.23 -30.28
CA PRO A 861 -14.13 21.71 -31.64
C PRO A 861 -15.50 21.06 -31.92
N TRP A 862 -16.04 20.32 -30.95
CA TRP A 862 -17.38 19.70 -31.03
C TRP A 862 -18.54 20.67 -31.36
N LEU A 863 -18.48 21.96 -31.02
CA LEU A 863 -19.56 22.89 -31.41
C LEU A 863 -19.65 23.05 -32.94
N ARG A 864 -18.52 22.92 -33.63
CA ARG A 864 -18.39 22.97 -35.10
C ARG A 864 -18.58 21.59 -35.74
N GLU A 865 -17.97 20.57 -35.16
CA GLU A 865 -17.97 19.21 -35.73
C GLU A 865 -19.25 18.41 -35.42
N HIS A 866 -19.88 18.69 -34.28
CA HIS A 866 -21.04 17.97 -33.75
C HIS A 866 -22.11 18.94 -33.21
N PRO A 867 -22.60 19.92 -34.01
CA PRO A 867 -23.57 20.92 -33.54
C PRO A 867 -24.86 20.29 -33.00
N GLY A 868 -25.28 19.13 -33.52
CA GLY A 868 -26.44 18.35 -33.03
C GLY A 868 -26.27 17.74 -31.61
N TRP A 869 -25.14 17.97 -30.94
CA TRP A 869 -24.92 17.63 -29.52
C TRP A 869 -25.24 18.80 -28.57
N PHE A 870 -25.67 19.96 -29.07
CA PHE A 870 -25.90 21.17 -28.27
C PHE A 870 -27.31 21.74 -28.46
N ALA A 871 -27.87 22.34 -27.40
CA ALA A 871 -29.18 22.96 -27.42
C ALA A 871 -29.11 24.41 -27.95
N TRP A 872 -29.16 24.54 -29.28
CA TRP A 872 -29.22 25.84 -29.97
C TRP A 872 -30.58 26.52 -29.80
N ARG A 873 -30.56 27.84 -29.60
CA ARG A 873 -31.74 28.71 -29.57
C ARG A 873 -32.15 29.16 -30.97
N PRO A 874 -33.38 29.69 -31.17
CA PRO A 874 -33.85 30.19 -32.47
C PRO A 874 -33.03 31.36 -33.05
N ASP A 875 -32.21 32.04 -32.25
CA ASP A 875 -31.29 33.11 -32.67
C ASP A 875 -29.89 32.60 -33.08
N GLY A 876 -29.65 31.29 -33.03
CA GLY A 876 -28.34 30.69 -33.30
C GLY A 876 -27.34 30.75 -32.15
N SER A 877 -27.74 31.18 -30.94
CA SER A 877 -26.91 31.12 -29.74
C SER A 877 -27.12 29.83 -28.93
N VAL A 878 -26.11 29.36 -28.20
CA VAL A 878 -26.24 28.29 -27.20
C VAL A 878 -26.40 28.91 -25.81
N ARG A 879 -27.21 28.31 -24.93
CA ARG A 879 -27.32 28.78 -23.53
C ARG A 879 -26.06 28.38 -22.74
N TYR A 880 -25.47 29.34 -22.05
CA TYR A 880 -24.35 29.09 -21.12
C TYR A 880 -24.78 28.25 -19.92
N ALA A 881 -23.84 27.58 -19.24
CA ALA A 881 -24.15 26.71 -18.12
C ALA A 881 -24.49 27.50 -16.84
N GLU A 882 -25.43 26.99 -16.05
CA GLU A 882 -25.89 27.57 -14.79
C GLU A 882 -26.04 26.45 -13.74
N ASN A 883 -25.55 26.68 -12.52
CA ASN A 883 -25.88 25.88 -11.34
C ASN A 883 -26.36 26.84 -10.25
N PRO A 884 -27.65 27.25 -10.27
CA PRO A 884 -28.12 28.45 -9.57
C PRO A 884 -27.79 28.45 -8.07
N PRO A 885 -27.19 29.52 -7.52
CA PRO A 885 -27.01 30.85 -8.14
C PRO A 885 -25.74 31.04 -8.99
N LYS A 886 -24.84 30.05 -9.09
CA LYS A 886 -23.62 30.16 -9.91
C LYS A 886 -23.95 30.19 -11.41
N LYS A 887 -23.25 31.05 -12.16
CA LYS A 887 -23.32 31.17 -13.62
C LYS A 887 -21.94 30.98 -14.23
N TYR A 888 -21.90 30.39 -15.42
CA TYR A 888 -20.67 30.04 -16.11
C TYR A 888 -20.76 30.46 -17.58
N GLU A 889 -20.67 31.77 -17.80
CA GLU A 889 -20.76 32.44 -19.11
C GLU A 889 -19.68 31.99 -20.12
N ASP A 890 -18.62 31.34 -19.62
CA ASP A 890 -17.46 30.77 -20.31
C ASP A 890 -17.65 29.30 -20.78
N ILE A 891 -18.79 28.67 -20.49
CA ILE A 891 -19.10 27.29 -20.92
C ILE A 891 -20.55 27.07 -21.36
N VAL A 892 -20.75 26.03 -22.16
CA VAL A 892 -22.03 25.48 -22.62
C VAL A 892 -22.11 23.98 -22.29
N ASN A 893 -23.33 23.47 -22.15
CA ASN A 893 -23.61 22.06 -21.88
C ASN A 893 -24.01 21.31 -23.15
N VAL A 894 -23.62 20.03 -23.22
CA VAL A 894 -24.11 19.07 -24.22
C VAL A 894 -25.50 18.54 -23.87
N ASP A 895 -26.32 18.23 -24.87
CA ASP A 895 -27.60 17.54 -24.73
C ASP A 895 -27.41 16.02 -24.93
N PHE A 896 -27.55 15.27 -23.83
CA PHE A 896 -27.43 13.81 -23.82
C PHE A 896 -28.57 13.07 -24.54
N TYR A 897 -29.68 13.74 -24.84
CA TYR A 897 -30.88 13.15 -25.43
C TYR A 897 -31.33 13.78 -26.76
N ALA A 898 -30.59 14.75 -27.30
CA ALA A 898 -30.70 15.19 -28.69
C ALA A 898 -30.58 14.01 -29.67
N ALA A 899 -31.17 14.13 -30.86
CA ALA A 899 -31.22 13.04 -31.84
C ALA A 899 -29.81 12.54 -32.22
N ASP A 900 -28.95 13.47 -32.66
CA ASP A 900 -27.60 13.17 -33.16
C ASP A 900 -26.60 12.83 -32.04
N ALA A 901 -26.94 13.15 -30.79
CA ALA A 901 -26.15 12.79 -29.61
C ALA A 901 -26.24 11.30 -29.24
N LYS A 902 -27.30 10.59 -29.67
CA LYS A 902 -27.55 9.19 -29.27
C LYS A 902 -27.15 8.22 -30.39
N PRO A 903 -26.22 7.26 -30.18
CA PRO A 903 -25.33 7.06 -29.02
C PRO A 903 -23.97 7.76 -29.18
N ALA A 904 -23.81 8.68 -30.14
CA ALA A 904 -22.52 9.23 -30.54
C ALA A 904 -21.78 9.99 -29.41
N LEU A 905 -22.46 10.94 -28.76
CA LEU A 905 -21.93 11.71 -27.63
C LEU A 905 -21.59 10.78 -26.45
N TRP A 906 -22.47 9.83 -26.14
CA TRP A 906 -22.26 8.87 -25.03
C TRP A 906 -20.97 8.06 -25.24
N ARG A 907 -20.73 7.58 -26.47
CA ARG A 907 -19.48 6.89 -26.83
C ARG A 907 -18.27 7.81 -26.79
N ALA A 908 -18.35 9.02 -27.36
CA ALA A 908 -17.24 9.97 -27.30
C ALA A 908 -16.80 10.28 -25.85
N LEU A 909 -17.76 10.50 -24.95
CA LEU A 909 -17.48 10.75 -23.53
C LEU A 909 -16.87 9.54 -22.81
N ARG A 910 -17.33 8.31 -23.11
CA ARG A 910 -16.68 7.07 -22.66
C ARG A 910 -15.26 6.97 -23.20
N ASP A 911 -15.06 7.26 -24.48
CA ASP A 911 -13.80 7.03 -25.18
C ASP A 911 -12.72 8.05 -24.77
N VAL A 912 -13.09 9.25 -24.33
CA VAL A 912 -12.20 10.19 -23.61
C VAL A 912 -11.70 9.58 -22.29
N VAL A 913 -12.58 9.00 -21.47
CA VAL A 913 -12.18 8.35 -20.20
C VAL A 913 -11.31 7.12 -20.46
N MET A 914 -11.63 6.34 -21.50
CA MET A 914 -10.80 5.22 -21.95
C MET A 914 -9.41 5.66 -22.41
N PHE A 915 -9.30 6.74 -23.18
CA PHE A 915 -8.02 7.29 -23.64
C PHE A 915 -7.09 7.63 -22.46
N TRP A 916 -7.59 8.37 -21.47
CA TRP A 916 -6.78 8.68 -20.28
C TRP A 916 -6.48 7.45 -19.42
N ALA A 917 -7.35 6.43 -19.43
CA ALA A 917 -7.08 5.15 -18.78
C ALA A 917 -6.02 4.31 -19.52
N ASP A 918 -6.02 4.32 -20.86
CA ASP A 918 -4.99 3.67 -21.66
C ASP A 918 -3.63 4.40 -21.52
N GLU A 919 -3.66 5.73 -21.31
CA GLU A 919 -2.50 6.53 -20.86
C GLU A 919 -2.15 6.37 -19.36
N GLY A 920 -2.81 5.47 -18.63
CA GLY A 920 -2.42 5.03 -17.29
C GLY A 920 -3.05 5.77 -16.11
N VAL A 921 -4.04 6.64 -16.33
CA VAL A 921 -4.85 7.22 -15.24
C VAL A 921 -5.81 6.17 -14.69
N ARG A 922 -6.03 6.11 -13.37
CA ARG A 922 -6.98 5.17 -12.72
C ARG A 922 -7.97 5.83 -11.77
N LEU A 923 -7.95 7.15 -11.70
CA LEU A 923 -8.74 7.96 -10.79
C LEU A 923 -9.36 9.13 -11.55
N PHE A 924 -10.68 9.22 -11.53
CA PHE A 924 -11.43 10.28 -12.20
C PHE A 924 -12.30 11.02 -11.18
N ARG A 925 -11.98 12.29 -10.91
CA ARG A 925 -12.87 13.22 -10.19
C ARG A 925 -13.87 13.75 -11.20
N VAL A 926 -15.13 13.37 -11.08
CA VAL A 926 -16.15 13.75 -12.07
C VAL A 926 -16.89 14.98 -11.56
N ASP A 927 -16.88 16.04 -12.36
CA ASP A 927 -17.49 17.33 -12.03
C ASP A 927 -19.02 17.32 -12.16
N ASN A 928 -19.69 17.75 -11.08
CA ASN A 928 -21.13 17.94 -10.99
C ASN A 928 -21.94 16.80 -11.68
N PRO A 929 -21.68 15.49 -11.43
CA PRO A 929 -22.29 14.40 -12.19
C PRO A 929 -23.81 14.32 -11.97
N HIS A 930 -24.29 14.92 -10.87
CA HIS A 930 -25.72 15.12 -10.58
C HIS A 930 -26.45 16.01 -11.60
N THR A 931 -25.73 16.74 -12.45
CA THR A 931 -26.30 17.54 -13.58
C THR A 931 -26.36 16.75 -14.90
N LYS A 932 -25.81 15.51 -14.94
CA LYS A 932 -25.76 14.62 -16.12
C LYS A 932 -26.61 13.35 -15.88
N PRO A 933 -27.07 12.61 -16.93
CA PRO A 933 -28.04 11.53 -16.75
C PRO A 933 -27.53 10.32 -15.96
N LEU A 934 -28.30 9.87 -14.98
CA LEU A 934 -27.96 8.68 -14.18
C LEU A 934 -27.74 7.40 -15.01
N PRO A 935 -28.51 7.08 -16.07
CA PRO A 935 -28.25 5.90 -16.90
C PRO A 935 -26.97 6.00 -17.73
N PHE A 936 -26.52 7.21 -18.06
CA PHE A 936 -25.22 7.40 -18.73
C PHE A 936 -24.07 7.03 -17.79
N TRP A 937 -24.14 7.43 -16.51
CA TRP A 937 -23.14 7.03 -15.52
C TRP A 937 -23.14 5.51 -15.25
N GLU A 938 -24.33 4.90 -15.11
CA GLU A 938 -24.48 3.46 -14.91
C GLU A 938 -23.85 2.65 -16.06
N TRP A 939 -24.01 3.12 -17.30
CA TRP A 939 -23.42 2.50 -18.49
C TRP A 939 -21.92 2.81 -18.66
N MET A 940 -21.49 4.07 -18.52
CA MET A 940 -20.13 4.52 -18.82
C MET A 940 -19.11 3.96 -17.81
N ILE A 941 -19.40 4.07 -16.51
CA ILE A 941 -18.55 3.46 -15.46
C ILE A 941 -18.47 1.95 -15.68
N GLY A 942 -19.57 1.34 -16.12
CA GLY A 942 -19.64 -0.07 -16.46
C GLY A 942 -18.69 -0.46 -17.58
N GLU A 943 -18.81 0.20 -18.74
CA GLU A 943 -17.92 0.01 -19.90
C GLU A 943 -16.44 0.17 -19.52
N VAL A 944 -16.10 1.19 -18.72
CA VAL A 944 -14.70 1.43 -18.29
C VAL A 944 -14.20 0.29 -17.40
N ARG A 945 -14.94 -0.12 -16.36
CA ARG A 945 -14.49 -1.22 -15.48
C ARG A 945 -14.46 -2.59 -16.16
N ALA A 946 -15.21 -2.80 -17.24
CA ALA A 946 -15.09 -4.01 -18.06
C ALA A 946 -13.73 -4.13 -18.79
N ARG A 947 -12.92 -3.05 -18.86
CA ARG A 947 -11.56 -3.03 -19.42
C ARG A 947 -10.49 -2.71 -18.37
N HIS A 948 -10.76 -1.73 -17.53
CA HIS A 948 -9.91 -1.21 -16.45
C HIS A 948 -10.63 -1.38 -15.10
N PRO A 949 -10.74 -2.61 -14.55
CA PRO A 949 -11.52 -2.91 -13.33
C PRO A 949 -10.97 -2.26 -12.06
N ASP A 950 -9.77 -1.69 -12.13
CA ASP A 950 -9.10 -0.89 -11.10
C ASP A 950 -9.45 0.61 -11.17
N ALA A 951 -10.25 1.04 -12.16
CA ALA A 951 -10.69 2.42 -12.33
C ALA A 951 -11.70 2.85 -11.24
N ILE A 952 -11.35 3.96 -10.57
CA ILE A 952 -12.09 4.56 -9.46
C ILE A 952 -12.69 5.90 -9.91
N PHE A 953 -13.96 6.11 -9.56
CA PHE A 953 -14.70 7.33 -9.88
C PHE A 953 -15.16 8.04 -8.61
N LEU A 954 -14.77 9.30 -8.45
CA LEU A 954 -15.16 10.19 -7.36
C LEU A 954 -16.26 11.15 -7.84
N SER A 955 -17.44 11.06 -7.22
CA SER A 955 -18.59 11.92 -7.54
C SER A 955 -18.53 13.24 -6.76
N GLU A 956 -18.27 14.35 -7.44
CA GLU A 956 -18.44 15.70 -6.86
C GLU A 956 -19.91 16.14 -6.94
N ALA A 957 -20.69 15.76 -5.94
CA ALA A 957 -22.14 15.96 -5.96
C ALA A 957 -22.65 16.67 -4.69
N PHE A 958 -22.38 17.96 -4.56
CA PHE A 958 -22.97 18.81 -3.53
C PHE A 958 -24.45 19.12 -3.85
N THR A 959 -25.30 18.10 -3.68
CA THR A 959 -26.73 18.13 -4.03
C THR A 959 -27.57 17.51 -2.90
N ARG A 960 -28.82 17.11 -3.13
CA ARG A 960 -29.68 16.47 -2.12
C ARG A 960 -29.27 15.00 -1.85
N PRO A 961 -29.41 14.46 -0.62
CA PRO A 961 -28.80 13.17 -0.24
C PRO A 961 -29.22 12.01 -1.14
N LYS A 962 -30.51 11.90 -1.47
CA LYS A 962 -31.06 10.85 -2.34
C LYS A 962 -30.43 10.81 -3.75
N VAL A 963 -29.93 11.94 -4.26
CA VAL A 963 -29.23 12.00 -5.56
C VAL A 963 -27.77 11.55 -5.40
N MET A 964 -27.08 11.97 -4.34
CA MET A 964 -25.73 11.52 -4.00
C MET A 964 -25.70 9.99 -3.81
N TYR A 965 -26.65 9.45 -3.04
CA TYR A 965 -26.80 8.03 -2.83
C TYR A 965 -27.14 7.29 -4.12
N ARG A 966 -27.95 7.85 -5.02
CA ARG A 966 -28.21 7.23 -6.32
C ARG A 966 -26.99 7.24 -7.24
N LEU A 967 -26.15 8.29 -7.21
CA LEU A 967 -24.87 8.32 -7.94
C LEU A 967 -23.92 7.22 -7.44
N ALA A 968 -23.77 7.08 -6.13
CA ALA A 968 -23.01 5.98 -5.55
C ALA A 968 -23.57 4.60 -5.99
N LYS A 969 -24.88 4.39 -5.92
CA LYS A 969 -25.54 3.14 -6.35
C LYS A 969 -25.30 2.76 -7.81
N VAL A 970 -25.22 3.72 -8.74
CA VAL A 970 -25.00 3.42 -10.18
C VAL A 970 -23.54 3.11 -10.55
N GLY A 971 -22.58 3.31 -9.65
CA GLY A 971 -21.21 2.79 -9.85
C GLY A 971 -20.08 3.61 -9.24
N PHE A 972 -20.30 4.88 -8.89
CA PHE A 972 -19.26 5.77 -8.35
C PHE A 972 -18.61 5.17 -7.10
N SER A 973 -17.29 4.94 -7.14
CA SER A 973 -16.51 4.34 -6.05
C SER A 973 -16.55 5.16 -4.76
N GLN A 974 -16.50 6.48 -4.92
CA GLN A 974 -16.32 7.47 -3.88
C GLN A 974 -17.27 8.64 -4.10
N SER A 975 -17.54 9.44 -3.07
CA SER A 975 -18.40 10.62 -3.18
C SER A 975 -17.95 11.73 -2.24
N TYR A 976 -17.91 12.97 -2.74
CA TYR A 976 -17.85 14.15 -1.89
C TYR A 976 -19.08 14.21 -0.98
N THR A 977 -18.98 14.99 0.10
CA THR A 977 -19.87 14.89 1.26
C THR A 977 -20.24 16.27 1.82
N TYR A 978 -21.13 16.31 2.81
CA TYR A 978 -21.42 17.56 3.52
C TYR A 978 -20.40 17.92 4.61
N PHE A 979 -19.24 17.25 4.67
CA PHE A 979 -18.25 17.39 5.75
C PHE A 979 -17.94 18.85 6.09
N THR A 980 -17.70 19.69 5.08
CA THR A 980 -17.38 21.12 5.21
C THR A 980 -18.46 21.94 5.93
N TRP A 981 -19.73 21.53 5.85
CA TRP A 981 -20.88 22.14 6.52
C TRP A 981 -21.41 21.27 7.68
N ARG A 982 -20.48 20.71 8.47
CA ARG A 982 -20.73 20.08 9.77
C ARG A 982 -19.75 20.73 10.76
N HIS A 983 -20.26 21.21 11.90
CA HIS A 983 -19.50 22.04 12.83
C HIS A 983 -19.59 21.53 14.27
N THR A 984 -20.78 21.09 14.69
CA THR A 984 -21.07 20.68 16.07
C THR A 984 -20.89 19.18 16.30
N ARG A 985 -20.73 18.79 17.57
CA ARG A 985 -20.65 17.40 18.02
C ARG A 985 -21.84 16.56 17.53
N GLN A 986 -23.05 17.11 17.63
CA GLN A 986 -24.28 16.44 17.19
C GLN A 986 -24.32 16.27 15.68
N GLU A 987 -24.02 17.30 14.90
CA GLU A 987 -23.97 17.25 13.43
C GLU A 987 -22.99 16.19 12.89
N PHE A 988 -21.81 16.05 13.50
CA PHE A 988 -20.88 14.97 13.15
C PHE A 988 -21.40 13.60 13.57
N THR A 989 -21.99 13.49 14.77
CA THR A 989 -22.54 12.23 15.31
C THR A 989 -23.66 11.69 14.41
N ASP A 990 -24.64 12.54 14.07
CA ASP A 990 -25.77 12.17 13.22
C ASP A 990 -25.33 11.83 11.81
N TYR A 991 -24.42 12.60 11.21
CA TYR A 991 -23.98 12.35 9.83
C TYR A 991 -23.13 11.10 9.70
N LEU A 992 -22.23 10.81 10.65
CA LEU A 992 -21.48 9.55 10.63
C LEU A 992 -22.38 8.36 10.98
N ASN A 993 -23.39 8.51 11.84
CA ASN A 993 -24.39 7.47 12.06
C ASN A 993 -25.22 7.19 10.79
N GLU A 994 -25.67 8.22 10.06
CA GLU A 994 -26.35 8.06 8.76
C GLU A 994 -25.49 7.23 7.79
N LEU A 995 -24.21 7.56 7.67
CA LEU A 995 -23.28 6.92 6.74
C LEU A 995 -22.85 5.50 7.14
N THR A 996 -22.77 5.18 8.44
CA THR A 996 -22.18 3.92 8.94
C THR A 996 -23.17 2.92 9.53
N ARG A 997 -24.33 3.38 10.05
CA ARG A 997 -25.35 2.52 10.69
C ARG A 997 -26.51 2.15 9.78
N THR A 998 -26.74 2.90 8.71
CA THR A 998 -27.83 2.64 7.75
C THR A 998 -27.32 1.87 6.52
N PRO A 999 -28.21 1.33 5.66
CA PRO A 999 -27.83 0.69 4.39
C PRO A 999 -27.02 1.56 3.42
N VAL A 1000 -26.84 2.87 3.69
CA VAL A 1000 -25.92 3.75 2.96
C VAL A 1000 -24.49 3.18 2.95
N ARG A 1001 -24.08 2.53 4.03
CA ARG A 1001 -22.77 1.87 4.20
C ARG A 1001 -22.44 0.84 3.10
N GLU A 1002 -23.46 0.21 2.51
CA GLU A 1002 -23.29 -0.88 1.54
C GLU A 1002 -22.89 -0.40 0.15
N TYR A 1003 -22.96 0.91 -0.14
CA TYR A 1003 -22.68 1.45 -1.47
C TYR A 1003 -22.01 2.83 -1.49
N PHE A 1004 -22.02 3.59 -0.40
CA PHE A 1004 -21.47 4.95 -0.34
C PHE A 1004 -20.13 4.96 0.41
N ARG A 1005 -19.12 5.63 -0.15
CA ARG A 1005 -17.83 5.85 0.53
C ARG A 1005 -17.54 7.36 0.62
N PRO A 1006 -17.55 7.95 1.83
CA PRO A 1006 -17.44 9.39 2.02
C PRO A 1006 -16.00 9.88 1.85
N HIS A 1007 -15.78 10.77 0.88
CA HIS A 1007 -14.50 11.45 0.69
C HIS A 1007 -14.53 12.83 1.37
N PHE A 1008 -13.72 12.99 2.42
CA PHE A 1008 -13.68 14.19 3.26
C PHE A 1008 -12.57 15.12 2.78
N PHE A 1009 -12.85 15.90 1.72
CA PHE A 1009 -12.04 17.07 1.40
C PHE A 1009 -12.22 18.17 2.46
N VAL A 1010 -11.12 18.72 2.98
CA VAL A 1010 -11.14 19.79 3.99
C VAL A 1010 -11.45 21.17 3.40
N ASN A 1011 -11.09 21.38 2.15
CA ASN A 1011 -11.36 22.54 1.30
C ASN A 1011 -11.40 22.08 -0.18
N THR A 1012 -11.87 22.94 -1.08
CA THR A 1012 -11.74 22.76 -2.53
C THR A 1012 -11.57 24.15 -3.20
N PRO A 1013 -11.18 24.25 -4.48
CA PRO A 1013 -11.10 25.53 -5.18
C PRO A 1013 -12.44 26.31 -5.26
N ASP A 1014 -13.57 25.65 -4.97
CA ASP A 1014 -14.92 26.20 -4.91
C ASP A 1014 -15.48 26.36 -3.49
N ILE A 1015 -14.78 25.84 -2.48
CA ILE A 1015 -15.22 25.81 -1.08
C ILE A 1015 -14.02 26.11 -0.16
N ASN A 1016 -13.91 27.37 0.23
CA ASN A 1016 -13.24 27.86 1.43
C ASN A 1016 -14.30 27.91 2.57
N PRO A 1017 -14.43 26.86 3.40
CA PRO A 1017 -15.53 26.73 4.35
C PRO A 1017 -15.52 27.86 5.38
N VAL A 1018 -16.70 28.42 5.71
CA VAL A 1018 -16.83 29.59 6.61
C VAL A 1018 -16.04 29.44 7.92
N PHE A 1019 -16.00 28.23 8.50
CA PHE A 1019 -15.21 27.92 9.70
C PHE A 1019 -13.72 28.27 9.57
N LEU A 1020 -13.08 27.98 8.43
CA LEU A 1020 -11.65 28.26 8.20
C LEU A 1020 -11.36 29.75 7.97
N GLN A 1021 -12.37 30.54 7.58
CA GLN A 1021 -12.20 31.97 7.27
C GLN A 1021 -11.89 32.80 8.52
N THR A 1022 -12.29 32.33 9.71
CA THR A 1022 -12.11 33.06 10.98
C THR A 1022 -11.33 32.28 12.05
N SER A 1023 -11.13 30.97 11.90
CA SER A 1023 -10.52 30.12 12.94
C SER A 1023 -9.03 30.33 13.19
N GLY A 1024 -8.30 30.87 12.20
CA GLY A 1024 -6.83 30.76 12.17
C GLY A 1024 -6.33 29.31 12.15
N ARG A 1025 -5.02 29.12 12.41
CA ARG A 1025 -4.32 27.82 12.39
C ARG A 1025 -5.04 26.70 13.17
N PRO A 1026 -5.59 26.91 14.39
CA PRO A 1026 -6.31 25.88 15.13
C PRO A 1026 -7.43 25.21 14.34
N GLY A 1027 -8.22 25.97 13.57
CA GLY A 1027 -9.30 25.38 12.78
C GLY A 1027 -8.82 24.52 11.63
N PHE A 1028 -7.69 24.86 10.99
CA PHE A 1028 -7.09 24.00 9.96
C PHE A 1028 -6.62 22.67 10.56
N LEU A 1029 -6.01 22.69 11.76
CA LEU A 1029 -5.67 21.47 12.52
C LEU A 1029 -6.92 20.64 12.87
N ILE A 1030 -7.99 21.26 13.36
CA ILE A 1030 -9.27 20.60 13.68
C ILE A 1030 -9.86 19.94 12.43
N ARG A 1031 -9.94 20.66 11.30
CA ARG A 1031 -10.49 20.10 10.05
C ARG A 1031 -9.63 18.98 9.48
N ALA A 1032 -8.30 19.10 9.56
CA ALA A 1032 -7.38 18.04 9.15
C ALA A 1032 -7.57 16.78 10.01
N ALA A 1033 -7.57 16.91 11.34
CA ALA A 1033 -7.75 15.77 12.25
C ALA A 1033 -9.11 15.08 12.06
N LEU A 1034 -10.21 15.85 11.96
CA LEU A 1034 -11.55 15.31 11.70
C LEU A 1034 -11.61 14.53 10.38
N ALA A 1035 -11.07 15.10 9.29
CA ALA A 1035 -11.07 14.45 7.99
C ALA A 1035 -10.21 13.17 7.97
N ALA A 1036 -8.98 13.28 8.50
CA ALA A 1036 -7.98 12.23 8.52
C ALA A 1036 -8.38 11.02 9.40
N THR A 1037 -9.16 11.23 10.46
CA THR A 1037 -9.54 10.16 11.41
C THR A 1037 -10.93 9.59 11.17
N LEU A 1038 -11.94 10.41 10.81
CA LEU A 1038 -13.31 9.93 10.63
C LEU A 1038 -13.48 9.08 9.36
N SER A 1039 -12.81 9.42 8.24
CA SER A 1039 -12.90 8.66 6.99
C SER A 1039 -11.55 8.06 6.54
N GLY A 1040 -11.62 6.90 5.88
CA GLY A 1040 -10.48 6.34 5.13
C GLY A 1040 -10.11 7.18 3.89
N LEU A 1041 -11.03 8.01 3.38
CA LEU A 1041 -10.81 8.91 2.27
C LEU A 1041 -10.81 10.37 2.75
N TRP A 1042 -9.69 11.07 2.59
CA TRP A 1042 -9.62 12.52 2.80
C TRP A 1042 -8.80 13.22 1.71
N GLY A 1043 -9.06 14.52 1.54
CA GLY A 1043 -8.43 15.33 0.50
C GLY A 1043 -8.12 16.75 0.94
N VAL A 1044 -7.09 17.34 0.34
CA VAL A 1044 -6.60 18.69 0.62
C VAL A 1044 -6.36 19.41 -0.69
N TYR A 1045 -6.84 20.65 -0.83
CA TYR A 1045 -6.48 21.55 -1.92
C TYR A 1045 -5.39 22.52 -1.46
N ASN A 1046 -4.33 22.61 -2.28
CA ASN A 1046 -3.14 23.45 -2.14
C ASN A 1046 -3.43 24.85 -1.56
N GLY A 1047 -2.69 25.22 -0.52
CA GLY A 1047 -2.88 26.44 0.28
C GLY A 1047 -3.50 26.16 1.65
N PHE A 1048 -4.24 25.06 1.81
CA PHE A 1048 -4.74 24.62 3.12
C PHE A 1048 -3.59 24.35 4.11
N GLU A 1049 -2.49 23.77 3.63
CA GLU A 1049 -1.31 23.52 4.45
C GLU A 1049 -0.65 24.81 4.96
N LEU A 1050 -0.93 25.95 4.31
CA LEU A 1050 -0.45 27.28 4.70
C LEU A 1050 -1.46 28.06 5.56
N CYS A 1051 -2.60 27.44 5.89
CA CYS A 1051 -3.76 28.06 6.53
C CYS A 1051 -4.42 29.19 5.70
N GLU A 1052 -4.49 29.05 4.37
CA GLU A 1052 -5.22 29.99 3.51
C GLU A 1052 -6.74 29.93 3.78
N GLY A 1053 -7.25 30.97 4.43
CA GLY A 1053 -8.68 31.15 4.75
C GLY A 1053 -9.32 32.40 4.13
N GLN A 1054 -8.59 33.22 3.36
CA GLN A 1054 -9.13 34.50 2.87
C GLN A 1054 -10.17 34.30 1.75
N ALA A 1055 -11.40 34.76 1.99
CA ALA A 1055 -12.54 34.63 1.08
C ALA A 1055 -12.91 35.94 0.39
N LEU A 1056 -13.63 35.83 -0.72
CA LEU A 1056 -14.46 36.92 -1.23
C LEU A 1056 -15.57 37.22 -0.20
N PRO A 1057 -15.75 38.48 0.26
CA PRO A 1057 -16.65 38.79 1.36
C PRO A 1057 -18.07 38.23 1.20
N GLY A 1058 -18.52 37.48 2.22
CA GLY A 1058 -19.84 36.84 2.24
C GLY A 1058 -19.99 35.62 1.33
N LYS A 1059 -18.89 34.95 0.95
CA LYS A 1059 -18.89 33.76 0.09
C LYS A 1059 -17.94 32.67 0.62
N GLU A 1060 -18.11 31.45 0.12
CA GLU A 1060 -17.14 30.35 0.27
C GLU A 1060 -16.15 30.28 -0.91
N GLU A 1061 -16.08 31.30 -1.77
CA GLU A 1061 -15.06 31.40 -2.83
C GLU A 1061 -13.80 32.07 -2.27
N TYR A 1062 -12.62 31.50 -2.54
CA TYR A 1062 -11.32 32.11 -2.22
C TYR A 1062 -11.15 33.49 -2.87
N LEU A 1063 -10.52 34.43 -2.15
CA LEU A 1063 -10.00 35.67 -2.75
C LEU A 1063 -8.83 35.34 -3.68
N ASP A 1064 -8.74 36.02 -4.82
CA ASP A 1064 -7.67 35.84 -5.83
C ASP A 1064 -7.51 34.36 -6.26
N SER A 1065 -8.64 33.66 -6.35
CA SER A 1065 -8.74 32.21 -6.56
C SER A 1065 -7.92 31.69 -7.76
N GLU A 1066 -7.13 30.65 -7.51
CA GLU A 1066 -6.30 29.93 -8.47
C GLU A 1066 -7.08 29.38 -9.68
N LYS A 1067 -8.42 29.30 -9.59
CA LYS A 1067 -9.30 29.00 -10.73
C LYS A 1067 -9.20 30.04 -11.86
N TYR A 1068 -8.89 31.30 -11.58
CA TYR A 1068 -8.92 32.38 -12.58
C TYR A 1068 -7.55 33.03 -12.88
N GLN A 1069 -6.53 32.74 -12.07
CA GLN A 1069 -5.19 33.30 -12.18
C GLN A 1069 -4.11 32.25 -11.88
N LEU A 1070 -2.85 32.62 -12.15
CA LEU A 1070 -1.70 31.91 -11.59
C LEU A 1070 -1.49 32.37 -10.14
N ARG A 1071 -0.89 31.51 -9.32
CA ARG A 1071 -0.48 31.82 -7.95
C ARG A 1071 0.94 31.32 -7.72
N ALA A 1072 1.69 32.02 -6.89
CA ALA A 1072 2.93 31.54 -6.29
C ALA A 1072 2.70 31.28 -4.80
N TRP A 1073 3.39 30.28 -4.26
CA TRP A 1073 3.14 29.76 -2.92
C TRP A 1073 4.46 29.59 -2.17
N ASP A 1074 4.63 30.33 -1.09
CA ASP A 1074 5.68 30.10 -0.10
C ASP A 1074 5.25 28.93 0.79
N HIS A 1075 5.80 27.74 0.52
CA HIS A 1075 5.45 26.53 1.26
C HIS A 1075 6.20 26.39 2.59
N ASP A 1076 7.28 27.13 2.77
CA ASP A 1076 8.06 27.16 4.01
C ASP A 1076 7.58 28.27 4.97
N ARG A 1077 6.52 29.00 4.58
CA ARG A 1077 5.90 30.10 5.34
C ARG A 1077 5.68 29.72 6.81
N PRO A 1078 6.17 30.52 7.77
CA PRO A 1078 5.96 30.27 9.20
C PRO A 1078 4.48 30.14 9.57
N GLY A 1079 4.15 29.15 10.41
CA GLY A 1079 2.78 28.87 10.84
C GLY A 1079 2.01 27.86 9.96
N ASN A 1080 2.60 27.36 8.88
CA ASN A 1080 2.06 26.23 8.10
C ASN A 1080 1.82 24.98 8.97
N ILE A 1081 1.06 24.01 8.45
CA ILE A 1081 0.70 22.73 9.11
C ILE A 1081 1.18 21.50 8.33
N VAL A 1082 2.25 21.65 7.53
CA VAL A 1082 2.83 20.56 6.70
C VAL A 1082 3.25 19.37 7.58
N ALA A 1083 3.82 19.64 8.76
CA ALA A 1083 4.24 18.62 9.72
C ALA A 1083 3.06 17.84 10.30
N GLU A 1084 1.95 18.51 10.66
CA GLU A 1084 0.75 17.88 11.19
C GLU A 1084 -0.02 17.08 10.13
N ILE A 1085 -0.05 17.54 8.87
CA ILE A 1085 -0.59 16.77 7.73
C ILE A 1085 0.23 15.49 7.53
N ALA A 1086 1.57 15.59 7.54
CA ALA A 1086 2.45 14.43 7.45
C ALA A 1086 2.23 13.45 8.61
N LEU A 1087 2.14 13.96 9.85
CA LEU A 1087 1.84 13.17 11.05
C LEU A 1087 0.51 12.42 10.94
N LEU A 1088 -0.57 13.10 10.57
CA LEU A 1088 -1.89 12.50 10.40
C LEU A 1088 -1.87 11.40 9.32
N ASN A 1089 -1.16 11.61 8.21
CA ASN A 1089 -1.02 10.58 7.17
C ASN A 1089 -0.15 9.39 7.59
N ARG A 1090 0.90 9.58 8.42
CA ARG A 1090 1.63 8.46 9.05
C ARG A 1090 0.73 7.66 9.99
N ILE A 1091 0.02 8.35 10.91
CA ILE A 1091 -0.94 7.74 11.84
C ILE A 1091 -1.99 6.91 11.08
N ARG A 1092 -2.54 7.43 9.99
CA ARG A 1092 -3.48 6.73 9.11
C ARG A 1092 -2.90 5.46 8.50
N ARG A 1093 -1.70 5.53 7.90
CA ARG A 1093 -1.06 4.38 7.24
C ARG A 1093 -0.62 3.28 8.21
N ALA A 1094 -0.33 3.63 9.47
CA ALA A 1094 0.14 2.72 10.50
C ALA A 1094 -0.97 2.09 11.37
N ASN A 1095 -2.24 2.47 11.18
CA ASN A 1095 -3.35 1.98 12.01
C ASN A 1095 -4.55 1.58 11.12
N PRO A 1096 -4.73 0.28 10.82
CA PRO A 1096 -5.80 -0.19 9.94
C PRO A 1096 -7.23 0.21 10.35
N ALA A 1097 -7.48 0.53 11.63
CA ALA A 1097 -8.74 1.14 12.08
C ALA A 1097 -9.09 2.46 11.36
N LEU A 1098 -8.12 3.15 10.75
CA LEU A 1098 -8.31 4.37 9.97
C LEU A 1098 -8.44 4.12 8.46
N HIS A 1099 -8.31 2.88 7.97
CA HIS A 1099 -8.44 2.56 6.55
C HIS A 1099 -9.88 2.61 6.01
N SER A 1100 -10.88 2.83 6.87
CA SER A 1100 -12.29 2.97 6.47
C SER A 1100 -13.00 4.09 7.22
N HIS A 1101 -14.18 4.46 6.73
CA HIS A 1101 -15.14 5.31 7.45
C HIS A 1101 -16.05 4.49 8.38
N LEU A 1102 -16.09 3.16 8.20
CA LEU A 1102 -16.75 2.22 9.10
C LEU A 1102 -15.96 2.07 10.41
N GLY A 1103 -16.53 1.36 11.38
CA GLY A 1103 -15.88 1.11 12.69
C GLY A 1103 -15.84 2.31 13.65
N VAL A 1104 -16.34 3.48 13.25
CA VAL A 1104 -16.55 4.63 14.15
C VAL A 1104 -17.59 4.28 15.20
N GLN A 1105 -17.29 4.54 16.47
CA GLN A 1105 -18.26 4.50 17.57
C GLN A 1105 -18.05 5.74 18.45
N PHE A 1106 -19.05 6.60 18.58
CA PHE A 1106 -18.98 7.78 19.44
C PHE A 1106 -19.06 7.36 20.90
N GLN A 1107 -18.15 7.87 21.73
CA GLN A 1107 -17.94 7.40 23.10
C GLN A 1107 -18.38 8.47 24.11
N PRO A 1108 -18.76 8.11 25.36
CA PRO A 1108 -19.32 9.08 26.30
C PRO A 1108 -18.32 10.18 26.70
N ALA A 1109 -18.73 11.45 26.52
CA ALA A 1109 -18.03 12.63 27.00
C ALA A 1109 -19.04 13.64 27.58
N SER A 1110 -18.69 14.29 28.70
CA SER A 1110 -19.60 15.21 29.42
C SER A 1110 -19.79 16.56 28.73
N GLY A 1111 -18.75 17.10 28.08
CA GLY A 1111 -18.79 18.37 27.36
C GLY A 1111 -19.20 18.24 25.89
N GLU A 1112 -19.69 19.34 25.31
CA GLU A 1112 -20.09 19.42 23.90
C GLU A 1112 -18.97 19.91 22.96
N GLY A 1113 -17.99 20.64 23.49
CA GLY A 1113 -16.88 21.22 22.72
C GLY A 1113 -15.83 20.22 22.23
N ILE A 1114 -15.91 18.95 22.64
CA ILE A 1114 -15.01 17.87 22.22
C ILE A 1114 -15.83 16.74 21.57
N LEU A 1115 -15.44 16.34 20.36
CA LEU A 1115 -15.89 15.12 19.71
C LEU A 1115 -14.97 13.97 20.14
N TYR A 1116 -15.52 12.97 20.82
CA TYR A 1116 -14.78 11.82 21.34
C TYR A 1116 -15.36 10.50 20.79
N PHE A 1117 -14.50 9.66 20.24
CA PHE A 1117 -14.89 8.40 19.58
C PHE A 1117 -13.77 7.37 19.57
N SER A 1118 -14.15 6.10 19.40
CA SER A 1118 -13.23 5.01 19.10
C SER A 1118 -13.31 4.62 17.63
N LYS A 1119 -12.20 4.10 17.10
CA LYS A 1119 -12.17 3.31 15.85
C LYS A 1119 -11.36 2.05 16.07
N SER A 1120 -11.80 0.93 15.50
CA SER A 1120 -11.13 -0.35 15.64
C SER A 1120 -11.23 -1.14 14.34
N THR A 1121 -10.24 -2.00 14.09
CA THR A 1121 -10.37 -3.11 13.15
C THR A 1121 -11.55 -4.01 13.54
N PRO A 1122 -12.38 -4.48 12.59
CA PRO A 1122 -13.39 -5.49 12.87
C PRO A 1122 -12.77 -6.74 13.50
N ALA A 1123 -13.55 -7.47 14.31
CA ALA A 1123 -13.20 -8.84 14.65
C ALA A 1123 -13.31 -9.71 13.39
N PRO A 1124 -12.41 -10.68 13.16
CA PRO A 1124 -12.55 -11.61 12.04
C PRO A 1124 -13.81 -12.46 12.22
N LEU A 1125 -14.48 -12.81 11.11
CA LEU A 1125 -15.60 -13.76 11.19
C LEU A 1125 -15.07 -15.14 11.61
N PRO A 1126 -15.73 -15.82 12.56
CA PRO A 1126 -15.34 -17.16 12.96
C PRO A 1126 -15.68 -18.16 11.85
N THR A 1127 -14.76 -19.07 11.58
CA THR A 1127 -14.91 -20.12 10.56
C THR A 1127 -15.77 -21.29 11.04
N HIS A 1128 -15.98 -21.44 12.35
CA HIS A 1128 -16.76 -22.52 12.92
C HIS A 1128 -18.29 -22.22 12.89
N PRO A 1129 -19.14 -23.11 12.34
CA PRO A 1129 -20.58 -22.86 12.18
C PRO A 1129 -21.32 -22.41 13.44
N ALA A 1130 -21.01 -22.98 14.61
CA ALA A 1130 -21.67 -22.61 15.86
C ALA A 1130 -21.27 -21.22 16.38
N GLU A 1131 -20.05 -20.76 16.07
CA GLU A 1131 -19.58 -19.42 16.44
C GLU A 1131 -20.14 -18.37 15.48
N LEU A 1132 -20.25 -18.70 14.18
CA LEU A 1132 -20.90 -17.85 13.18
C LEU A 1132 -22.38 -17.63 13.50
N ALA A 1133 -23.08 -18.67 14.01
CA ALA A 1133 -24.44 -18.55 14.52
C ALA A 1133 -24.51 -17.68 15.80
N GLY A 1134 -23.48 -17.73 16.66
CA GLY A 1134 -23.41 -16.98 17.91
C GLY A 1134 -23.07 -15.49 17.79
N LEU A 1135 -22.76 -14.97 16.59
CA LEU A 1135 -22.56 -13.52 16.37
C LEU A 1135 -23.86 -12.73 16.55
N ALA A 1136 -23.77 -11.55 17.15
CA ALA A 1136 -24.86 -10.57 17.18
C ALA A 1136 -25.28 -10.14 15.76
N GLU A 1137 -26.52 -9.67 15.61
CA GLU A 1137 -26.96 -9.01 14.37
C GLU A 1137 -26.09 -7.77 14.09
N GLY A 1138 -25.53 -7.68 12.89
CA GLY A 1138 -24.63 -6.58 12.53
C GLY A 1138 -23.23 -6.63 13.18
N ALA A 1139 -22.78 -7.79 13.69
CA ALA A 1139 -21.42 -7.95 14.24
C ALA A 1139 -20.29 -7.60 13.24
N ASP A 1140 -20.58 -7.58 11.93
CA ASP A 1140 -19.70 -7.11 10.85
C ASP A 1140 -19.37 -5.61 10.92
N THR A 1141 -20.17 -4.83 11.66
CA THR A 1141 -20.20 -3.36 11.61
C THR A 1141 -20.39 -2.68 12.98
N GLN A 1142 -20.89 -3.42 13.96
CA GLN A 1142 -20.73 -3.14 15.39
C GLN A 1142 -20.15 -4.38 16.07
N PRO A 1143 -18.82 -4.54 16.08
CA PRO A 1143 -18.23 -5.60 16.88
C PRO A 1143 -18.36 -5.22 18.37
N ASP A 1144 -19.01 -6.08 19.16
CA ASP A 1144 -19.16 -5.91 20.62
C ASP A 1144 -17.81 -5.86 21.34
N ARG A 1145 -16.77 -6.40 20.71
CA ARG A 1145 -15.39 -6.41 21.18
C ARG A 1145 -14.47 -5.71 20.18
N PHE A 1146 -13.46 -5.01 20.69
CA PHE A 1146 -12.44 -4.40 19.85
C PHE A 1146 -11.47 -5.42 19.25
N GLY A 1147 -10.96 -5.11 18.06
CA GLY A 1147 -9.90 -5.86 17.38
C GLY A 1147 -8.49 -5.48 17.87
N ASP A 1148 -7.49 -5.94 17.13
CA ASP A 1148 -6.05 -5.82 17.47
C ASP A 1148 -5.43 -4.46 17.14
N ASN A 1149 -6.07 -3.64 16.30
CA ASN A 1149 -5.75 -2.22 16.18
C ASN A 1149 -6.95 -1.36 16.60
N THR A 1150 -6.82 -0.67 17.75
CA THR A 1150 -7.87 0.18 18.32
C THR A 1150 -7.33 1.54 18.71
N LEU A 1151 -8.03 2.59 18.28
CA LEU A 1151 -7.74 3.99 18.58
C LEU A 1151 -8.88 4.62 19.38
N LEU A 1152 -8.52 5.46 20.35
CA LEU A 1152 -9.39 6.48 20.93
C LEU A 1152 -8.96 7.85 20.38
N VAL A 1153 -9.92 8.68 20.00
CA VAL A 1153 -9.68 9.97 19.35
C VAL A 1153 -10.57 11.03 20.02
N ALA A 1154 -9.95 12.13 20.44
CA ALA A 1154 -10.65 13.30 20.97
C ALA A 1154 -10.22 14.56 20.20
N ILE A 1155 -11.18 15.36 19.74
CA ILE A 1155 -10.93 16.56 18.92
C ILE A 1155 -11.79 17.72 19.43
N SER A 1156 -11.16 18.85 19.75
CA SER A 1156 -11.85 20.12 20.03
C SER A 1156 -12.57 20.62 18.77
N LEU A 1157 -13.78 21.14 18.94
CA LEU A 1157 -14.54 21.81 17.90
C LEU A 1157 -14.47 23.35 18.02
N ASP A 1158 -13.91 23.86 19.12
CA ASP A 1158 -13.62 25.28 19.33
C ASP A 1158 -12.15 25.56 18.91
N PRO A 1159 -11.91 26.45 17.92
CA PRO A 1159 -10.57 26.86 17.48
C PRO A 1159 -10.00 28.06 18.26
N HIS A 1160 -10.71 28.59 19.25
CA HIS A 1160 -10.39 29.84 19.96
C HIS A 1160 -10.16 29.64 21.45
N HIS A 1161 -10.83 28.68 22.09
CA HIS A 1161 -10.75 28.47 23.55
C HIS A 1161 -10.35 27.04 23.92
N PRO A 1162 -9.58 26.86 25.01
CA PRO A 1162 -9.30 25.55 25.58
C PRO A 1162 -10.60 24.82 25.97
N GLN A 1163 -10.67 23.52 25.72
CA GLN A 1163 -11.83 22.70 26.06
C GLN A 1163 -11.45 21.64 27.10
N GLU A 1164 -12.31 21.45 28.10
CA GLU A 1164 -12.19 20.43 29.13
C GLU A 1164 -13.43 19.51 29.11
N THR A 1165 -13.23 18.22 29.32
CA THR A 1165 -14.32 17.24 29.44
C THR A 1165 -13.89 16.03 30.26
N ASP A 1166 -14.85 15.39 30.91
CA ASP A 1166 -14.66 14.00 31.36
C ASP A 1166 -15.03 13.06 30.20
N ILE A 1167 -14.23 12.02 30.00
CA ILE A 1167 -14.46 10.94 29.05
C ILE A 1167 -14.66 9.61 29.78
N GLU A 1168 -15.41 8.70 29.17
CA GLU A 1168 -15.50 7.30 29.60
C GLU A 1168 -14.67 6.39 28.67
N LEU A 1169 -13.82 5.55 29.25
CA LEU A 1169 -13.06 4.54 28.54
C LEU A 1169 -13.96 3.31 28.30
N PRO A 1170 -14.06 2.80 27.05
CA PRO A 1170 -14.90 1.65 26.70
C PRO A 1170 -14.33 0.29 27.18
N LEU A 1171 -14.07 0.14 28.48
CA LEU A 1171 -13.45 -1.05 29.09
C LEU A 1171 -14.25 -2.34 28.81
N TRP A 1172 -15.58 -2.24 28.75
CA TRP A 1172 -16.48 -3.37 28.46
C TRP A 1172 -16.24 -3.98 27.06
N GLN A 1173 -15.73 -3.22 26.10
CA GLN A 1173 -15.41 -3.71 24.74
C GLN A 1173 -14.12 -4.55 24.68
N TRP A 1174 -13.41 -4.69 25.81
CA TRP A 1174 -12.38 -5.74 26.03
C TRP A 1174 -12.81 -6.77 27.09
N GLY A 1175 -14.04 -6.67 27.62
CA GLY A 1175 -14.50 -7.47 28.76
C GLY A 1175 -13.87 -7.08 30.10
N LEU A 1176 -13.24 -5.90 30.19
CA LEU A 1176 -12.62 -5.40 31.42
C LEU A 1176 -13.65 -4.75 32.35
N PRO A 1177 -13.48 -4.83 33.69
CA PRO A 1177 -14.35 -4.17 34.66
C PRO A 1177 -14.11 -2.65 34.71
N ASP A 1178 -15.03 -1.90 35.32
CA ASP A 1178 -14.98 -0.44 35.51
C ASP A 1178 -13.69 0.12 36.14
N HIS A 1179 -12.91 -0.72 36.83
CA HIS A 1179 -11.63 -0.39 37.48
C HIS A 1179 -10.39 -0.91 36.72
N GLY A 1180 -10.56 -1.54 35.57
CA GLY A 1180 -9.47 -2.11 34.76
C GLY A 1180 -8.52 -1.06 34.17
N ALA A 1181 -7.42 -1.53 33.58
CA ALA A 1181 -6.37 -0.69 33.05
C ALA A 1181 -6.17 -0.84 31.53
N LEU A 1182 -5.87 0.27 30.85
CA LEU A 1182 -5.45 0.29 29.44
C LEU A 1182 -4.04 0.87 29.34
N MET A 1183 -3.18 0.20 28.57
CA MET A 1183 -1.97 0.84 28.04
C MET A 1183 -2.38 1.73 26.87
N ALA A 1184 -1.92 2.98 26.89
CA ALA A 1184 -2.19 3.99 25.88
C ALA A 1184 -0.88 4.56 25.32
N GLU A 1185 -0.77 4.66 24.01
CA GLU A 1185 0.30 5.36 23.29
C GLU A 1185 -0.31 6.57 22.57
N ASN A 1186 0.05 7.79 22.98
CA ASN A 1186 -0.33 9.00 22.26
C ASN A 1186 0.45 9.07 20.95
N LEU A 1187 -0.24 8.90 19.82
CA LEU A 1187 0.37 8.87 18.49
C LEU A 1187 0.83 10.25 18.00
N VAL A 1188 0.53 11.33 18.74
CA VAL A 1188 0.94 12.70 18.42
C VAL A 1188 2.37 13.01 18.89
N ASP A 1189 2.79 12.49 20.05
CA ASP A 1189 4.10 12.74 20.66
C ASP A 1189 4.88 11.48 21.09
N GLY A 1190 4.30 10.29 20.91
CA GLY A 1190 4.91 9.00 21.24
C GLY A 1190 4.87 8.63 22.72
N THR A 1191 4.25 9.44 23.58
CA THR A 1191 4.19 9.15 25.02
C THR A 1191 3.35 7.90 25.32
N ARG A 1192 3.85 7.02 26.20
CA ARG A 1192 3.18 5.80 26.67
C ARG A 1192 2.87 5.90 28.15
N PHE A 1193 1.65 5.52 28.54
CA PHE A 1193 1.19 5.54 29.93
C PHE A 1193 0.01 4.57 30.14
N VAL A 1194 -0.31 4.28 31.39
CA VAL A 1194 -1.42 3.38 31.75
C VAL A 1194 -2.59 4.19 32.34
N TRP A 1195 -3.72 4.22 31.64
CA TRP A 1195 -4.99 4.66 32.21
C TRP A 1195 -5.55 3.59 33.15
N ARG A 1196 -6.19 3.99 34.25
CA ARG A 1196 -6.83 3.09 35.21
C ARG A 1196 -8.20 3.61 35.61
N GLY A 1197 -9.18 2.71 35.59
CA GLY A 1197 -10.59 3.05 35.81
C GLY A 1197 -11.22 3.75 34.61
N LYS A 1198 -12.53 3.61 34.47
CA LYS A 1198 -13.23 4.05 33.25
C LYS A 1198 -13.36 5.57 33.08
N ARG A 1199 -13.31 6.37 34.16
CA ARG A 1199 -13.47 7.83 34.09
C ARG A 1199 -12.10 8.49 34.00
N GLN A 1200 -11.88 9.28 32.94
CA GLN A 1200 -10.67 10.08 32.76
C GLN A 1200 -11.06 11.54 32.49
N HIS A 1201 -10.21 12.48 32.87
CA HIS A 1201 -10.39 13.89 32.56
C HIS A 1201 -9.43 14.32 31.43
N LEU A 1202 -9.91 15.15 30.50
CA LEU A 1202 -9.17 15.58 29.32
C LEU A 1202 -9.27 17.10 29.14
N ARG A 1203 -8.14 17.73 28.82
CA ARG A 1203 -8.03 19.11 28.37
C ARG A 1203 -7.35 19.17 27.01
N LEU A 1204 -7.89 19.96 26.08
CA LEU A 1204 -7.30 20.25 24.77
C LEU A 1204 -7.15 21.76 24.58
N GLU A 1205 -6.00 22.20 24.05
CA GLU A 1205 -5.66 23.61 23.79
C GLU A 1205 -5.82 23.92 22.28
N PRO A 1206 -6.10 25.17 21.85
CA PRO A 1206 -6.23 25.52 20.43
C PRO A 1206 -4.99 25.17 19.58
N GLU A 1207 -3.80 25.26 20.14
CA GLU A 1207 -2.53 24.90 19.48
C GLU A 1207 -2.32 23.39 19.35
N ARG A 1208 -3.04 22.58 20.14
CA ARG A 1208 -3.04 21.11 20.12
C ARG A 1208 -4.48 20.58 20.23
N PRO A 1209 -5.34 20.86 19.23
CA PRO A 1209 -6.79 20.73 19.39
C PRO A 1209 -7.28 19.29 19.19
N PHE A 1210 -6.38 18.30 19.19
CA PHE A 1210 -6.72 16.88 19.11
C PHE A 1210 -5.71 16.01 19.84
N ALA A 1211 -6.16 14.84 20.28
CA ALA A 1211 -5.33 13.76 20.79
C ALA A 1211 -5.80 12.42 20.19
N ILE A 1212 -4.84 11.55 19.88
CA ILE A 1212 -5.08 10.26 19.21
C ILE A 1212 -4.25 9.22 19.96
N TRP A 1213 -4.90 8.26 20.61
CA TRP A 1213 -4.23 7.21 21.37
C TRP A 1213 -4.48 5.85 20.74
N ARG A 1214 -3.42 5.07 20.48
CA ARG A 1214 -3.58 3.61 20.31
C ARG A 1214 -3.70 2.99 21.70
N VAL A 1215 -4.68 2.10 21.88
CA VAL A 1215 -5.01 1.53 23.18
C VAL A 1215 -5.20 0.01 23.13
N ARG A 1216 -4.85 -0.64 24.24
CA ARG A 1216 -5.14 -2.06 24.52
C ARG A 1216 -5.24 -2.28 26.04
N PRO A 1217 -5.75 -3.43 26.51
CA PRO A 1217 -5.58 -3.85 27.90
C PRO A 1217 -4.11 -3.75 28.34
N ALA A 1218 -3.89 -3.29 29.57
CA ALA A 1218 -2.58 -3.34 30.19
C ALA A 1218 -2.17 -4.80 30.47
N LEU A 1219 -0.86 -5.09 30.41
CA LEU A 1219 -0.32 -6.38 30.84
C LEU A 1219 -0.10 -6.36 32.38
N PRO A 1220 -0.15 -7.50 33.09
CA PRO A 1220 0.08 -7.53 34.54
C PRO A 1220 1.44 -6.96 35.00
N SER A 1221 2.45 -6.94 34.12
CA SER A 1221 3.75 -6.29 34.33
C SER A 1221 3.72 -4.76 34.20
N GLU A 1222 2.73 -4.22 33.47
CA GLU A 1222 2.47 -2.78 33.30
C GLU A 1222 1.45 -2.27 34.33
N GLU A 1223 0.67 -3.18 34.94
CA GLU A 1223 -0.25 -2.87 36.03
C GLU A 1223 0.45 -2.63 37.38
N GLN A 1224 1.75 -2.90 37.52
CA GLN A 1224 2.52 -2.52 38.71
C GLN A 1224 3.14 -1.12 38.53
N PRO A 1225 3.06 -0.22 39.53
CA PRO A 1225 3.81 1.03 39.51
C PRO A 1225 5.31 0.73 39.69
N SER A 1226 6.16 1.47 38.96
CA SER A 1226 7.62 1.48 39.06
C SER A 1226 8.12 2.26 40.28
#